data_AF-A0AAF0Q7E4-F1
#
_entry.id   AF-A0AAF0Q7E4-F1
#
_cell.length_a   1.000
_cell.length_b   1.000
_cell.length_c   1.000
_cell.angle_alpha   90.00
_cell.angle_beta   90.00
_cell.angle_gamma   90.00
#
_symmetry.space_group_name_H-M   'P 1'
#
loop_
_entity.id
_entity.type
_entity.pdbx_description
1 polymer ?
#
loop_
_entity_poly.entity_id
_entity_poly.type
_entity_poly.pdbx_seq_one_letter_code
_entity_poly.pdbx_strand_id
1 'polypeptide(L)'
;MITVMLSNSSISKTLLSWSNFSLSNGKPSQASSICCVRKNAESNGSSSGPLQLELGNQSSDENILQMRSVVRKLFREAQQNKFSLSAELLLRIYSMVLTSLIGSKEASKFRWLVMDSIGSITDNFSEIMHKQDTELLVELRHFPRKSRKSGYHTIHICTEMAPVVSVGSLAPHVTVLSRALQRKGNLVEVILPKYASLNLNEVHELRKVEAEFQSYFNGQRHGNRIWTGVVCGIGVTFIEPLYYSAFFGCENINGYLNDFERFTYFSRASLDYIVKAGKHPDVLHIHNWETSIVGLLFWEVFVNKGLGGTRIMLTCQSFESQARAPLCCVEQPEKLALCGLDPYGLHCFDRLQDNNKSHLVNVLKVGVVYSNNVIIMSSMQTKGQTIHATSHGLEPTLTIHKDKLVVAPPGFDSSAWDPSVNKFLPQNYSADNMKGKYVCKVSLQQHLGLQEKASIVLVGCIFSDISDIELENLKTLIWMASRRGVQFVFMGSGQTPGSNSALEYFEEELKDENMRFLNKYDESLAHLVLAGSDIMLCPSFDDTVLQIPLKAMRYGAMPILLDFTDSKYGHFVDRDLEGTEFSRYINDTFSNMPLNQAIDELKNNPSKWDKKIDRLCHDKGFFVGCRVLRHSYLCIYSNKKLVK
;
A
#
# COMPACT_ATOMS: atom_id res chain seq x y z
N MET A 1 4.91 -21.35 7.19
CA MET A 1 4.04 -20.36 7.89
C MET A 1 3.51 -20.86 9.23
N ILE A 2 3.05 -22.11 9.38
CA ILE A 2 2.75 -22.70 10.73
C ILE A 2 4.03 -22.79 11.60
N THR A 3 5.19 -22.98 10.98
CA THR A 3 6.52 -22.96 11.63
C THR A 3 6.87 -21.64 12.30
N VAL A 4 6.24 -20.52 11.89
CA VAL A 4 6.55 -19.17 12.40
C VAL A 4 5.71 -18.82 13.63
N MET A 5 4.56 -19.48 13.85
CA MET A 5 3.70 -19.19 15.02
C MET A 5 4.01 -20.03 16.27
N LEU A 6 4.88 -21.04 16.18
CA LEU A 6 5.19 -21.96 17.30
C LEU A 6 6.63 -21.82 17.83
N SER A 7 7.31 -20.70 17.58
CA SER A 7 8.71 -20.50 17.98
C SER A 7 8.95 -20.27 19.48
N ASN A 8 7.91 -20.19 20.31
CA ASN A 8 8.04 -19.91 21.75
C ASN A 8 7.71 -21.08 22.70
N SER A 9 7.77 -22.34 22.24
CA SER A 9 7.72 -23.48 23.18
C SER A 9 8.55 -24.66 22.67
N SER A 10 8.99 -25.52 23.59
CA SER A 10 9.89 -26.68 23.38
C SER A 10 9.36 -27.79 22.46
N ILE A 11 8.28 -27.52 21.70
CA ILE A 11 7.55 -28.46 20.85
C ILE A 11 8.05 -28.42 19.38
N SER A 12 9.01 -27.53 19.04
CA SER A 12 9.40 -27.26 17.65
C SER A 12 10.12 -28.42 16.94
N LYS A 13 10.80 -29.33 17.66
CA LYS A 13 11.63 -30.36 17.01
C LYS A 13 10.87 -31.57 16.48
N THR A 14 9.66 -31.85 16.98
CA THR A 14 8.90 -33.05 16.59
C THR A 14 8.03 -32.84 15.35
N LEU A 15 7.59 -31.60 15.08
CA LEU A 15 6.73 -31.27 13.93
C LEU A 15 7.50 -31.09 12.61
N LEU A 16 8.80 -30.75 12.68
CA LEU A 16 9.64 -30.53 11.50
C LEU A 16 10.01 -31.82 10.76
N SER A 17 9.90 -33.00 11.39
CA SER A 17 10.15 -34.28 10.70
C SER A 17 8.95 -34.79 9.91
N TRP A 18 7.74 -34.24 10.11
CA TRP A 18 6.50 -34.76 9.54
C TRP A 18 5.96 -33.98 8.33
N SER A 19 6.50 -32.78 8.03
CA SER A 19 6.10 -32.00 6.86
C SER A 19 6.57 -32.59 5.52
N ASN A 20 7.37 -33.66 5.53
CA ASN A 20 7.86 -34.33 4.32
C ASN A 20 7.05 -35.58 3.90
N PHE A 21 5.94 -35.90 4.57
CA PHE A 21 5.06 -36.99 4.14
C PHE A 21 4.00 -36.51 3.12
N SER A 22 4.35 -36.54 1.84
CA SER A 22 3.38 -36.52 0.74
C SER A 22 2.87 -37.94 0.47
N LEU A 23 1.59 -38.22 0.71
CA LEU A 23 0.93 -39.43 0.18
C LEU A 23 0.83 -39.31 -1.35
N SER A 24 1.76 -39.91 -2.08
CA SER A 24 1.64 -40.16 -3.52
C SER A 24 0.80 -41.40 -3.77
N ASN A 25 -0.17 -41.29 -4.68
CA ASN A 25 -0.90 -42.43 -5.22
C ASN A 25 0.04 -43.24 -6.15
N GLY A 26 0.31 -44.51 -5.84
CA GLY A 26 0.87 -45.47 -6.81
C GLY A 26 1.77 -46.57 -6.23
N LYS A 27 1.50 -47.82 -6.63
CA LYS A 27 2.09 -49.13 -6.27
C LYS A 27 3.65 -49.28 -6.33
N PRO A 28 4.22 -50.39 -5.79
CA PRO A 28 5.58 -50.45 -5.25
C PRO A 28 6.62 -51.05 -6.21
N SER A 29 7.85 -50.54 -6.21
CA SER A 29 9.05 -51.34 -6.55
C SER A 29 10.37 -50.63 -6.22
N GLN A 30 11.17 -51.32 -5.39
CA GLN A 30 12.64 -51.42 -5.38
C GLN A 30 13.52 -50.19 -5.00
N ALA A 31 14.29 -50.38 -3.91
CA ALA A 31 15.74 -50.15 -3.72
C ALA A 31 16.36 -48.84 -4.27
N SER A 32 17.28 -48.12 -3.62
CA SER A 32 18.26 -48.41 -2.56
C SER A 32 19.05 -47.13 -2.26
N SER A 33 19.62 -47.04 -1.05
CA SER A 33 20.88 -46.36 -0.69
C SER A 33 21.06 -44.86 -0.98
N ILE A 34 21.43 -44.08 0.05
CA ILE A 34 22.78 -43.50 0.20
C ILE A 34 22.94 -42.80 1.56
N CYS A 35 24.16 -42.90 2.04
CA CYS A 35 24.71 -42.68 3.37
C CYS A 35 25.45 -41.33 3.45
N CYS A 36 25.82 -40.95 4.70
CA CYS A 36 26.85 -39.99 5.13
C CYS A 36 26.55 -38.48 5.03
N VAL A 37 26.59 -37.79 6.18
CA VAL A 37 27.76 -36.96 6.59
C VAL A 37 27.89 -36.97 8.12
N ARG A 38 29.07 -37.38 8.60
CA ARG A 38 29.58 -37.33 9.99
C ARG A 38 29.83 -35.88 10.43
N LYS A 39 29.50 -35.54 11.69
CA LYS A 39 30.02 -34.35 12.40
C LYS A 39 30.97 -34.80 13.52
N ASN A 40 32.19 -34.28 13.50
CA ASN A 40 33.07 -34.24 14.67
C ASN A 40 32.89 -32.87 15.35
N ALA A 41 32.58 -32.88 16.64
CA ALA A 41 33.06 -31.94 17.65
C ALA A 41 32.49 -32.33 19.02
N GLU A 42 33.32 -32.99 19.82
CA GLU A 42 33.28 -32.99 21.29
C GLU A 42 33.43 -31.52 21.77
N SER A 43 32.96 -31.04 22.92
CA SER A 43 32.96 -31.61 24.26
C SER A 43 32.16 -30.71 25.22
N ASN A 44 31.64 -31.33 26.30
CA ASN A 44 31.22 -30.74 27.60
C ASN A 44 29.93 -29.91 27.61
N GLY A 45 28.91 -30.15 28.41
CA GLY A 45 28.65 -31.10 29.49
C GLY A 45 27.53 -30.51 30.39
N SER A 46 26.47 -31.29 30.65
CA SER A 46 25.54 -31.26 31.82
C SER A 46 24.06 -31.57 31.47
N SER A 47 23.72 -32.84 31.70
CA SER A 47 22.47 -33.41 32.24
C SER A 47 21.10 -32.75 31.97
N SER A 48 20.37 -33.28 31.00
CA SER A 48 19.01 -33.88 31.18
C SER A 48 18.58 -34.49 29.83
N GLY A 49 18.71 -35.82 29.71
CA GLY A 49 18.49 -36.54 28.45
C GLY A 49 17.00 -36.65 28.08
N PRO A 50 16.62 -36.55 26.79
CA PRO A 50 15.28 -36.91 26.35
C PRO A 50 15.16 -38.43 26.15
N LEU A 51 14.04 -38.99 26.63
CA LEU A 51 13.59 -40.36 26.42
C LEU A 51 13.74 -40.79 24.95
N GLN A 52 14.53 -41.84 24.70
CA GLN A 52 14.54 -42.56 23.43
C GLN A 52 13.24 -43.37 23.29
N LEU A 53 12.47 -43.11 22.24
CA LEU A 53 11.41 -43.99 21.76
C LEU A 53 11.97 -44.73 20.54
N GLU A 54 12.32 -46.00 20.71
CA GLU A 54 12.63 -46.91 19.62
C GLU A 54 11.34 -47.21 18.84
N LEU A 55 11.23 -46.69 17.62
CA LEU A 55 10.16 -47.06 16.69
C LEU A 55 10.59 -48.32 15.93
N GLY A 56 10.31 -49.48 16.53
CA GLY A 56 10.25 -50.73 15.78
C GLY A 56 9.09 -50.70 14.78
N ASN A 57 9.26 -51.36 13.63
CA ASN A 57 8.27 -51.45 12.55
C ASN A 57 6.86 -51.78 13.07
N GLN A 58 6.00 -50.76 13.12
CA GLN A 58 4.59 -50.87 13.50
C GLN A 58 3.69 -50.28 12.41
N SER A 59 2.51 -50.87 12.28
CA SER A 59 1.58 -50.70 11.14
C SER A 59 1.07 -49.26 10.96
N SER A 60 0.59 -48.92 9.76
CA SER A 60 0.10 -47.57 9.39
C SER A 60 -1.02 -47.04 10.30
N ASP A 61 -1.82 -47.92 10.91
CA ASP A 61 -2.93 -47.53 11.81
C ASP A 61 -2.45 -47.13 13.22
N GLU A 62 -1.35 -47.71 13.71
CA GLU A 62 -0.73 -47.31 14.99
C GLU A 62 -0.10 -45.91 14.90
N ASN A 63 0.53 -45.59 13.77
CA ASN A 63 1.05 -44.25 13.51
C ASN A 63 -0.06 -43.18 13.49
N ILE A 64 -1.25 -43.50 12.96
CA ILE A 64 -2.42 -42.60 12.98
C ILE A 64 -2.98 -42.44 14.40
N LEU A 65 -3.03 -43.52 15.20
CA LEU A 65 -3.43 -43.48 16.61
C LEU A 65 -2.46 -42.66 17.48
N GLN A 66 -1.16 -42.76 17.22
CA GLN A 66 -0.13 -42.00 17.91
C GLN A 66 -0.18 -40.51 17.52
N MET A 67 -0.43 -40.21 16.24
CA MET A 67 -0.70 -38.87 15.72
C MET A 67 -1.96 -38.25 16.35
N ARG A 68 -3.03 -39.04 16.50
CA ARG A 68 -4.27 -38.64 17.22
C ARG A 68 -4.02 -38.33 18.69
N SER A 69 -3.14 -39.07 19.35
CA SER A 69 -2.75 -38.84 20.75
C SER A 69 -1.98 -37.52 20.91
N VAL A 70 -1.02 -37.25 20.01
CA VAL A 70 -0.21 -36.03 20.01
C VAL A 70 -1.06 -34.79 19.72
N VAL A 71 -1.95 -34.83 18.74
CA VAL A 71 -2.87 -33.71 18.44
C VAL A 71 -3.81 -33.44 19.62
N ARG A 72 -4.33 -34.47 20.30
CA ARG A 72 -5.13 -34.30 21.53
C ARG A 72 -4.33 -33.78 22.71
N LYS A 73 -3.03 -34.08 22.79
CA LYS A 73 -2.14 -33.54 23.83
C LYS A 73 -1.85 -32.06 23.59
N LEU A 74 -1.56 -31.68 22.35
CA LEU A 74 -1.41 -30.28 21.93
C LEU A 74 -2.71 -29.48 22.16
N PHE A 75 -3.87 -30.11 21.98
CA PHE A 75 -5.19 -29.53 22.26
C PHE A 75 -5.39 -29.20 23.75
N ARG A 76 -4.89 -30.05 24.67
CA ARG A 76 -4.96 -29.79 26.13
C ARG A 76 -3.95 -28.74 26.59
N GLU A 77 -2.76 -28.70 25.97
CA GLU A 77 -1.72 -27.72 26.29
C GLU A 77 -2.06 -26.32 25.74
N ALA A 78 -2.79 -26.22 24.62
CA ALA A 78 -3.26 -24.96 24.04
C ALA A 78 -4.37 -24.27 24.87
N GLN A 79 -5.17 -25.02 25.64
CA GLN A 79 -6.22 -24.44 26.51
C GLN A 79 -5.67 -23.58 27.66
N GLN A 80 -4.37 -23.69 27.99
CA GLN A 80 -3.77 -22.96 29.12
C GLN A 80 -3.17 -21.59 28.75
N ASN A 81 -3.07 -21.24 27.46
CA ASN A 81 -2.52 -19.95 27.02
C ASN A 81 -3.52 -19.22 26.11
N LYS A 82 -3.75 -17.91 26.36
CA LYS A 82 -4.58 -17.01 25.53
C LYS A 82 -3.94 -16.80 24.14
N PHE A 83 -4.01 -17.81 23.27
CA PHE A 83 -3.71 -17.70 21.85
C PHE A 83 -5.00 -17.48 21.05
N SER A 84 -4.89 -16.80 19.90
CA SER A 84 -6.05 -16.33 19.13
C SER A 84 -7.01 -17.47 18.77
N LEU A 85 -8.31 -17.25 18.94
CA LEU A 85 -9.43 -18.13 18.53
C LEU A 85 -9.26 -18.73 17.11
N SER A 86 -8.59 -18.00 16.22
CA SER A 86 -8.29 -18.44 14.86
C SER A 86 -7.35 -19.66 14.80
N ALA A 87 -6.35 -19.73 15.68
CA ALA A 87 -5.40 -20.83 15.73
C ALA A 87 -6.07 -22.12 16.20
N GLU A 88 -6.94 -22.01 17.20
CA GLU A 88 -7.70 -23.14 17.73
C GLU A 88 -8.70 -23.68 16.69
N LEU A 89 -9.39 -22.80 15.96
CA LEU A 89 -10.31 -23.18 14.90
C LEU A 89 -9.57 -23.85 13.71
N LEU A 90 -8.39 -23.35 13.34
CA LEU A 90 -7.55 -23.99 12.32
C LEU A 90 -7.10 -25.38 12.75
N LEU A 91 -6.68 -25.55 14.01
CA LEU A 91 -6.30 -26.86 14.56
C LEU A 91 -7.47 -27.85 14.57
N ARG A 92 -8.69 -27.39 14.86
CA ARG A 92 -9.89 -28.23 14.73
C ARG A 92 -10.20 -28.61 13.29
N ILE A 93 -10.03 -27.70 12.33
CA ILE A 93 -10.16 -28.04 10.89
C ILE A 93 -9.12 -29.11 10.50
N TYR A 94 -7.90 -29.05 11.03
CA TYR A 94 -6.90 -30.11 10.84
C TYR A 94 -7.33 -31.43 11.49
N SER A 95 -7.88 -31.41 12.71
CA SER A 95 -8.46 -32.58 13.36
C SER A 95 -9.57 -33.22 12.52
N MET A 96 -10.45 -32.42 11.92
CA MET A 96 -11.53 -32.90 11.03
C MET A 96 -11.01 -33.59 9.77
N VAL A 97 -9.89 -33.14 9.21
CA VAL A 97 -9.23 -33.83 8.08
C VAL A 97 -8.67 -35.18 8.53
N LEU A 98 -7.99 -35.21 9.68
CA LEU A 98 -7.37 -36.43 10.22
C LEU A 98 -8.39 -37.48 10.70
N THR A 99 -9.59 -37.04 11.04
CA THR A 99 -10.73 -37.90 11.41
C THR A 99 -11.63 -38.22 10.22
N SER A 100 -11.26 -37.77 9.01
CA SER A 100 -12.03 -37.98 7.77
C SER A 100 -13.45 -37.38 7.79
N LEU A 101 -13.71 -36.40 8.67
CA LEU A 101 -14.95 -35.62 8.68
C LEU A 101 -15.06 -34.69 7.46
N ILE A 102 -13.92 -34.22 6.93
CA ILE A 102 -13.84 -33.39 5.72
C ILE A 102 -12.66 -33.80 4.83
N GLY A 103 -12.81 -33.60 3.52
CA GLY A 103 -11.73 -33.75 2.54
C GLY A 103 -10.79 -32.54 2.50
N SER A 104 -9.59 -32.74 1.93
CA SER A 104 -8.55 -31.71 1.83
C SER A 104 -8.99 -30.43 1.09
N LYS A 105 -9.83 -30.57 0.06
CA LYS A 105 -10.36 -29.45 -0.72
C LYS A 105 -11.35 -28.59 0.07
N GLU A 106 -12.18 -29.22 0.90
CA GLU A 106 -13.15 -28.54 1.76
C GLU A 106 -12.43 -27.88 2.95
N ALA A 107 -11.46 -28.57 3.56
CA ALA A 107 -10.61 -28.02 4.61
C ALA A 107 -9.82 -26.79 4.14
N SER A 108 -9.33 -26.77 2.90
CA SER A 108 -8.68 -25.58 2.33
C SER A 108 -9.62 -24.38 2.20
N LYS A 109 -10.90 -24.61 1.87
CA LYS A 109 -11.91 -23.53 1.83
C LYS A 109 -12.19 -22.99 3.23
N PHE A 110 -12.34 -23.86 4.24
CA PHE A 110 -12.56 -23.42 5.61
C PHE A 110 -11.34 -22.72 6.20
N ARG A 111 -10.12 -23.23 5.98
CA ARG A 111 -8.89 -22.54 6.39
C ARG A 111 -8.80 -21.14 5.79
N TRP A 112 -9.10 -21.00 4.50
CA TRP A 112 -9.15 -19.69 3.85
C TRP A 112 -10.19 -18.76 4.49
N LEU A 113 -11.39 -19.27 4.76
CA LEU A 113 -12.49 -18.51 5.38
C LEU A 113 -12.18 -18.07 6.82
N VAL A 114 -11.52 -18.92 7.61
CA VAL A 114 -11.02 -18.56 8.95
C VAL A 114 -9.94 -17.48 8.87
N MET A 115 -9.00 -17.63 7.92
CA MET A 115 -7.93 -16.64 7.73
C MET A 115 -8.43 -15.30 7.17
N ASP A 116 -9.48 -15.31 6.34
CA ASP A 116 -10.06 -14.11 5.74
C ASP A 116 -10.92 -13.31 6.73
N SER A 117 -11.42 -13.97 7.78
CA SER A 117 -12.34 -13.40 8.77
C SER A 117 -11.68 -12.94 10.08
N ILE A 118 -10.35 -12.96 10.18
CA ILE A 118 -9.54 -12.77 11.41
C ILE A 118 -9.98 -11.59 12.31
N GLY A 119 -10.35 -10.43 11.74
CA GLY A 119 -10.82 -9.26 12.51
C GLY A 119 -12.25 -9.35 13.04
N SER A 120 -13.07 -10.28 12.54
CA SER A 120 -14.46 -10.51 12.99
C SER A 120 -14.60 -11.72 13.91
N ILE A 121 -13.48 -12.37 14.27
CA ILE A 121 -13.46 -13.69 14.92
C ILE A 121 -13.95 -13.65 16.36
N THR A 122 -13.72 -12.54 17.09
CA THR A 122 -13.94 -12.50 18.55
C THR A 122 -15.39 -12.65 18.96
N ASP A 123 -16.33 -12.11 18.18
CA ASP A 123 -17.75 -12.09 18.58
C ASP A 123 -18.54 -13.28 18.01
N ASN A 124 -18.22 -13.75 16.79
CA ASN A 124 -19.00 -14.82 16.14
C ASN A 124 -18.49 -16.24 16.45
N PHE A 125 -17.21 -16.42 16.72
CA PHE A 125 -16.64 -17.76 16.93
C PHE A 125 -16.52 -18.15 18.39
N SER A 126 -16.52 -17.20 19.34
CA SER A 126 -16.53 -17.52 20.77
C SER A 126 -17.70 -18.44 21.17
N GLU A 127 -18.89 -18.22 20.60
CA GLU A 127 -20.06 -19.10 20.81
C GLU A 127 -19.95 -20.47 20.10
N ILE A 128 -19.20 -20.56 19.00
CA ILE A 128 -19.08 -21.77 18.19
C ILE A 128 -17.96 -22.68 18.70
N MET A 129 -16.93 -22.13 19.36
CA MET A 129 -15.77 -22.91 19.84
C MET A 129 -16.13 -23.99 20.86
N HIS A 130 -17.20 -23.81 21.63
CA HIS A 130 -17.66 -24.81 22.60
C HIS A 130 -18.43 -25.98 21.96
N LYS A 131 -18.78 -25.89 20.67
CA LYS A 131 -19.53 -26.91 19.96
C LYS A 131 -18.66 -28.11 19.58
N GLN A 132 -19.30 -29.26 19.39
CA GLN A 132 -18.62 -30.46 18.87
C GLN A 132 -18.22 -30.27 17.40
N ASP A 133 -17.22 -31.04 16.94
CA ASP A 133 -16.66 -30.91 15.60
C ASP A 133 -17.71 -31.05 14.47
N THR A 134 -18.75 -31.86 14.66
CA THR A 134 -19.87 -32.01 13.72
C THR A 134 -20.77 -30.78 13.64
N GLU A 135 -21.10 -30.17 14.78
CA GLU A 135 -21.89 -28.94 14.87
C GLU A 135 -21.10 -27.72 14.37
N LEU A 136 -19.82 -27.65 14.71
CA LEU A 136 -18.89 -26.63 14.24
C LEU A 136 -18.77 -26.68 12.72
N LEU A 137 -18.74 -27.89 12.15
CA LEU A 137 -18.74 -28.10 10.70
C LEU A 137 -20.05 -27.66 10.02
N VAL A 138 -21.20 -27.89 10.65
CA VAL A 138 -22.48 -27.35 10.16
C VAL A 138 -22.46 -25.82 10.17
N GLU A 139 -21.96 -25.20 11.24
CA GLU A 139 -21.81 -23.73 11.29
C GLU A 139 -20.81 -23.21 10.25
N LEU A 140 -19.67 -23.87 10.06
CA LEU A 140 -18.67 -23.51 9.03
C LEU A 140 -19.26 -23.58 7.60
N ARG A 141 -20.15 -24.55 7.34
CA ARG A 141 -20.86 -24.67 6.05
C ARG A 141 -21.92 -23.59 5.85
N HIS A 142 -22.55 -23.12 6.92
CA HIS A 142 -23.56 -22.05 6.90
C HIS A 142 -22.96 -20.65 7.05
N PHE A 143 -21.71 -20.54 7.50
CA PHE A 143 -20.99 -19.28 7.70
C PHE A 143 -20.99 -18.37 6.47
N PRO A 144 -20.78 -18.85 5.23
CA PRO A 144 -20.85 -17.99 4.03
C PRO A 144 -22.19 -17.29 3.86
N ARG A 145 -23.27 -17.84 4.41
CA ARG A 145 -24.63 -17.25 4.39
C ARG A 145 -24.87 -16.30 5.57
N LYS A 146 -24.33 -16.60 6.76
CA LYS A 146 -24.46 -15.75 7.98
C LYS A 146 -23.47 -14.57 8.01
N SER A 147 -22.29 -14.70 7.40
CA SER A 147 -21.18 -13.72 7.49
C SER A 147 -21.15 -12.71 6.35
N ARG A 148 -22.19 -12.60 5.52
CA ARG A 148 -22.36 -11.42 4.65
C ARG A 148 -22.65 -10.23 5.56
N LYS A 149 -21.61 -9.70 6.22
CA LYS A 149 -21.64 -8.35 6.77
C LYS A 149 -22.09 -7.43 5.64
N SER A 150 -23.05 -6.56 5.94
CA SER A 150 -23.31 -5.36 5.15
C SER A 150 -21.95 -4.71 4.88
N GLY A 151 -21.69 -4.36 3.62
CA GLY A 151 -20.52 -3.53 3.31
C GLY A 151 -20.55 -2.26 4.14
N TYR A 152 -19.37 -1.76 4.49
CA TYR A 152 -19.26 -0.50 5.22
C TYR A 152 -19.54 0.68 4.29
N HIS A 153 -20.07 1.77 4.86
CA HIS A 153 -20.19 3.05 4.17
C HIS A 153 -18.98 3.91 4.47
N THR A 154 -18.14 4.15 3.48
CA THR A 154 -16.96 5.03 3.56
C THR A 154 -17.17 6.28 2.71
N ILE A 155 -16.94 7.45 3.30
CA ILE A 155 -16.92 8.71 2.58
C ILE A 155 -15.48 9.25 2.64
N HIS A 156 -14.86 9.41 1.48
CA HIS A 156 -13.58 10.13 1.38
C HIS A 156 -13.85 11.63 1.26
N ILE A 157 -13.13 12.45 2.03
CA ILE A 157 -13.04 13.89 1.82
C ILE A 157 -11.61 14.17 1.38
N CYS A 158 -11.43 14.61 0.14
CA CYS A 158 -10.12 14.87 -0.44
C CYS A 158 -10.15 16.09 -1.34
N THR A 159 -8.97 16.55 -1.77
CA THR A 159 -8.78 17.63 -2.72
C THR A 159 -8.59 17.12 -4.16
N GLU A 160 -8.23 15.85 -4.31
CA GLU A 160 -7.83 15.26 -5.59
C GLU A 160 -8.43 13.88 -5.80
N MET A 161 -8.77 13.56 -7.05
CA MET A 161 -9.28 12.25 -7.47
C MET A 161 -9.10 12.09 -8.99
N ALA A 162 -8.39 11.05 -9.42
CA ALA A 162 -8.22 10.77 -10.85
C ALA A 162 -9.49 10.15 -11.45
N PRO A 163 -9.86 10.48 -12.70
CA PRO A 163 -9.18 11.39 -13.63
C PRO A 163 -9.67 12.85 -13.56
N VAL A 164 -10.60 13.20 -12.67
CA VAL A 164 -11.27 14.52 -12.68
C VAL A 164 -10.35 15.64 -12.18
N VAL A 165 -9.57 15.35 -11.15
CA VAL A 165 -8.58 16.25 -10.53
C VAL A 165 -7.30 15.44 -10.32
N SER A 166 -6.41 15.44 -11.31
CA SER A 166 -5.23 14.56 -11.36
C SER A 166 -3.92 15.35 -11.32
N VAL A 167 -3.61 15.97 -10.18
CA VAL A 167 -2.42 16.81 -10.01
C VAL A 167 -1.29 16.09 -9.27
N GLY A 168 -1.57 15.47 -8.12
CA GLY A 168 -0.57 14.79 -7.30
C GLY A 168 -0.81 13.28 -7.18
N SER A 169 0.00 12.64 -6.33
CA SER A 169 -0.12 11.20 -6.05
C SER A 169 -1.39 10.80 -5.30
N LEU A 170 -2.12 11.77 -4.75
CA LEU A 170 -3.37 11.53 -4.02
C LEU A 170 -4.49 11.14 -4.98
N ALA A 171 -4.57 11.82 -6.13
CA ALA A 171 -5.58 11.58 -7.15
C ALA A 171 -5.73 10.10 -7.54
N PRO A 172 -4.66 9.40 -8.02
CA PRO A 172 -4.77 7.99 -8.36
C PRO A 172 -4.98 7.11 -7.12
N HIS A 173 -4.41 7.48 -5.96
CA HIS A 173 -4.59 6.72 -4.72
C HIS A 173 -6.07 6.63 -4.32
N VAL A 174 -6.78 7.76 -4.25
CA VAL A 174 -8.19 7.81 -3.86
C VAL A 174 -9.04 6.94 -4.78
N THR A 175 -8.82 7.03 -6.10
CA THR A 175 -9.57 6.27 -7.10
C THR A 175 -9.31 4.76 -6.96
N VAL A 176 -8.05 4.35 -6.85
CA VAL A 176 -7.67 2.93 -6.70
C VAL A 176 -8.21 2.35 -5.40
N LEU A 177 -8.05 3.07 -4.28
CA LEU A 177 -8.54 2.65 -2.98
C LEU A 177 -10.07 2.51 -2.99
N SER A 178 -10.77 3.50 -3.52
CA SER A 178 -12.23 3.51 -3.59
C SER A 178 -12.75 2.32 -4.41
N ARG A 179 -12.17 2.05 -5.58
CA ARG A 179 -12.53 0.87 -6.41
C ARG A 179 -12.23 -0.43 -5.69
N ALA A 180 -11.11 -0.51 -4.97
CA ALA A 180 -10.75 -1.71 -4.20
C ALA A 180 -11.75 -1.98 -3.07
N LEU A 181 -12.17 -0.94 -2.35
CA LEU A 181 -13.20 -1.03 -1.31
C LEU A 181 -14.57 -1.42 -1.88
N GLN A 182 -14.97 -0.85 -3.01
CA GLN A 182 -16.22 -1.23 -3.70
C GLN A 182 -16.21 -2.69 -4.16
N ARG A 183 -15.11 -3.18 -4.74
CA ARG A 183 -14.96 -4.60 -5.12
C ARG A 183 -15.06 -5.56 -3.93
N LYS A 184 -14.86 -5.06 -2.71
CA LYS A 184 -15.06 -5.80 -1.46
C LYS A 184 -16.48 -5.66 -0.89
N GLY A 185 -17.38 -5.00 -1.60
CA GLY A 185 -18.79 -4.85 -1.24
C GLY A 185 -19.10 -3.63 -0.39
N ASN A 186 -18.15 -2.73 -0.16
CA ASN A 186 -18.37 -1.49 0.59
C ASN A 186 -19.05 -0.42 -0.27
N LEU A 187 -19.89 0.41 0.35
CA LEU A 187 -20.39 1.62 -0.28
C LEU A 187 -19.34 2.72 -0.10
N VAL A 188 -18.84 3.25 -1.22
CA VAL A 188 -17.79 4.29 -1.21
C VAL A 188 -18.27 5.50 -1.97
N GLU A 189 -18.11 6.67 -1.35
CA GLU A 189 -18.37 7.97 -1.95
C GLU A 189 -17.18 8.90 -1.74
N VAL A 190 -17.05 9.90 -2.60
CA VAL A 190 -15.98 10.90 -2.53
C VAL A 190 -16.58 12.31 -2.57
N ILE A 191 -16.13 13.18 -1.69
CA ILE A 191 -16.48 14.60 -1.66
C ILE A 191 -15.24 15.40 -2.08
N LEU A 192 -15.41 16.27 -3.07
CA LEU A 192 -14.37 17.12 -3.65
C LEU A 192 -14.84 18.59 -3.69
N PRO A 193 -13.92 19.56 -3.67
CA PRO A 193 -14.24 20.93 -4.06
C PRO A 193 -14.62 20.99 -5.54
N LYS A 194 -15.54 21.89 -5.91
CA LYS A 194 -15.84 22.14 -7.32
C LYS A 194 -14.81 23.11 -7.93
N TYR A 195 -13.66 22.60 -8.35
CA TYR A 195 -12.66 23.42 -9.03
C TYR A 195 -13.15 23.92 -10.40
N ALA A 196 -12.66 25.08 -10.83
CA ALA A 196 -12.87 25.57 -12.19
C ALA A 196 -12.16 24.68 -13.23
N SER A 197 -11.03 24.07 -12.87
CA SER A 197 -10.21 23.18 -13.70
C SER A 197 -10.68 21.71 -13.72
N LEU A 198 -11.86 21.39 -13.18
CA LEU A 198 -12.38 20.02 -13.20
C LEU A 198 -12.56 19.50 -14.63
N ASN A 199 -12.04 18.31 -14.90
CA ASN A 199 -12.37 17.60 -16.13
C ASN A 199 -13.77 16.98 -16.03
N LEU A 200 -14.80 17.77 -16.34
CA LEU A 200 -16.21 17.36 -16.24
C LEU A 200 -16.60 16.26 -17.24
N ASN A 201 -15.83 16.04 -18.31
CA ASN A 201 -16.11 14.99 -19.30
C ASN A 201 -16.01 13.59 -18.69
N GLU A 202 -15.22 13.45 -17.63
CA GLU A 202 -15.02 12.20 -16.89
C GLU A 202 -16.10 11.95 -15.82
N VAL A 203 -17.03 12.89 -15.63
CA VAL A 203 -18.10 12.79 -14.64
C VAL A 203 -19.40 12.40 -15.33
N HIS A 204 -19.84 11.17 -15.09
CA HIS A 204 -21.13 10.68 -15.58
C HIS A 204 -22.27 11.15 -14.68
N GLU A 205 -23.45 11.37 -15.27
CA GLU A 205 -24.70 11.72 -14.56
C GLU A 205 -24.56 12.96 -13.64
N LEU A 206 -23.71 13.92 -14.05
CA LEU A 206 -23.53 15.16 -13.30
C LEU A 206 -24.84 15.92 -13.19
N ARG A 207 -25.33 16.09 -11.96
CA ARG A 207 -26.56 16.81 -11.67
C ARG A 207 -26.41 17.72 -10.47
N LYS A 208 -27.06 18.87 -10.53
CA LYS A 208 -27.21 19.78 -9.40
C LYS A 208 -28.28 19.22 -8.45
N VAL A 209 -28.01 19.29 -7.15
CA VAL A 209 -29.00 18.97 -6.12
C VAL A 209 -29.85 20.21 -5.87
N GLU A 210 -31.16 20.10 -6.09
CA GLU A 210 -32.13 21.17 -5.81
C GLU A 210 -32.52 21.19 -4.33
N ALA A 211 -31.56 21.57 -3.50
CA ALA A 211 -31.78 21.86 -2.09
C ALA A 211 -30.79 22.94 -1.64
N GLU A 212 -31.20 23.74 -0.66
CA GLU A 212 -30.31 24.75 -0.07
C GLU A 212 -29.30 24.06 0.83
N PHE A 213 -28.01 24.36 0.69
CA PHE A 213 -26.98 23.92 1.63
C PHE A 213 -26.26 25.15 2.17
N GLN A 214 -26.03 25.19 3.49
CA GLN A 214 -25.38 26.33 4.12
C GLN A 214 -24.37 25.88 5.15
N SER A 215 -23.20 26.51 5.13
CA SER A 215 -22.08 26.20 6.04
C SER A 215 -21.68 27.43 6.81
N TYR A 216 -21.28 27.23 8.08
CA TYR A 216 -20.74 28.33 8.88
C TYR A 216 -19.33 28.67 8.38
N PHE A 217 -19.08 29.95 8.12
CA PHE A 217 -17.73 30.47 7.94
C PHE A 217 -17.67 31.95 8.34
N ASN A 218 -16.58 32.37 9.00
CA ASN A 218 -16.29 33.75 9.36
C ASN A 218 -17.48 34.50 10.01
N GLY A 219 -18.14 33.87 10.99
CA GLY A 219 -19.25 34.49 11.74
C GLY A 219 -20.63 34.38 11.09
N GLN A 220 -20.74 33.85 9.87
CA GLN A 220 -22.02 33.80 9.13
C GLN A 220 -22.26 32.43 8.48
N ARG A 221 -23.48 32.22 7.98
CA ARG A 221 -23.83 31.02 7.19
C ARG A 221 -23.83 31.38 5.71
N HIS A 222 -23.05 30.66 4.92
CA HIS A 222 -22.91 30.90 3.47
C HIS A 222 -23.50 29.74 2.69
N GLY A 223 -24.19 30.07 1.58
CA GLY A 223 -24.80 29.11 0.68
C GLY A 223 -23.78 28.31 -0.14
N ASN A 224 -24.09 27.05 -0.41
CA ASN A 224 -23.34 26.16 -1.27
C ASN A 224 -24.26 25.53 -2.32
N ARG A 225 -23.74 25.38 -3.53
CA ARG A 225 -24.35 24.54 -4.56
C ARG A 225 -23.69 23.17 -4.53
N ILE A 226 -24.51 22.12 -4.50
CA ILE A 226 -24.05 20.75 -4.45
C ILE A 226 -24.30 20.09 -5.80
N TRP A 227 -23.28 19.40 -6.30
CA TRP A 227 -23.35 18.62 -7.52
C TRP A 227 -23.03 17.16 -7.20
N THR A 228 -23.72 16.24 -7.85
CA THR A 228 -23.49 14.79 -7.71
C THR A 228 -23.25 14.17 -9.06
N GLY A 229 -22.42 13.14 -9.12
CA GLY A 229 -22.15 12.37 -10.33
C GLY A 229 -21.45 11.07 -10.02
N VAL A 230 -20.95 10.40 -11.05
CA VAL A 230 -20.23 9.12 -10.95
C VAL A 230 -18.92 9.19 -11.72
N VAL A 231 -17.82 8.81 -11.07
CA VAL A 231 -16.46 8.76 -11.65
C VAL A 231 -15.88 7.38 -11.40
N CYS A 232 -15.48 6.67 -12.46
CA CYS A 232 -14.96 5.29 -12.37
C CYS A 232 -15.85 4.32 -11.54
N GLY A 233 -17.17 4.52 -11.55
CA GLY A 233 -18.13 3.75 -10.76
C GLY A 233 -18.29 4.18 -9.29
N ILE A 234 -17.64 5.27 -8.89
CA ILE A 234 -17.69 5.83 -7.53
C ILE A 234 -18.60 7.06 -7.51
N GLY A 235 -19.50 7.12 -6.54
CA GLY A 235 -20.36 8.30 -6.34
C GLY A 235 -19.53 9.48 -5.87
N VAL A 236 -19.57 10.59 -6.61
CA VAL A 236 -18.85 11.82 -6.29
C VAL A 236 -19.82 12.95 -5.96
N THR A 237 -19.45 13.78 -4.98
CA THR A 237 -20.13 15.03 -4.66
C THR A 237 -19.15 16.20 -4.78
N PHE A 238 -19.54 17.24 -5.51
CA PHE A 238 -18.78 18.49 -5.58
C PHE A 238 -19.46 19.60 -4.81
N ILE A 239 -18.68 20.31 -3.99
CA ILE A 239 -19.14 21.47 -3.21
C ILE A 239 -18.66 22.75 -3.89
N GLU A 240 -19.62 23.58 -4.30
CA GLU A 240 -19.37 24.89 -4.89
C GLU A 240 -19.84 26.00 -3.95
N PRO A 241 -18.94 26.76 -3.32
CA PRO A 241 -19.31 27.92 -2.50
C PRO A 241 -19.96 29.00 -3.36
N LEU A 242 -21.10 29.57 -2.92
CA LEU A 242 -21.76 30.66 -3.66
C LEU A 242 -21.14 32.02 -3.35
N TYR A 243 -20.87 32.29 -2.07
CA TYR A 243 -20.28 33.55 -1.63
C TYR A 243 -18.77 33.59 -1.88
N TYR A 244 -18.07 32.51 -1.52
CA TYR A 244 -16.63 32.35 -1.71
C TYR A 244 -16.30 31.63 -3.02
N SER A 245 -16.99 31.98 -4.11
CA SER A 245 -16.86 31.29 -5.42
C SER A 245 -15.42 31.29 -5.96
N ALA A 246 -14.63 32.32 -5.64
CA ALA A 246 -13.22 32.41 -6.01
C ALA A 246 -12.33 31.36 -5.33
N PHE A 247 -12.74 30.75 -4.20
CA PHE A 247 -11.90 29.78 -3.47
C PHE A 247 -11.51 28.57 -4.32
N PHE A 248 -12.33 28.14 -5.27
CA PHE A 248 -11.98 27.02 -6.14
C PHE A 248 -11.98 27.42 -7.62
N GLY A 249 -11.93 28.73 -7.89
CA GLY A 249 -11.80 29.29 -9.24
C GLY A 249 -10.35 29.39 -9.74
N CYS A 250 -9.36 29.06 -8.91
CA CYS A 250 -7.94 29.19 -9.22
C CYS A 250 -7.42 28.08 -10.16
N GLU A 251 -6.35 28.37 -10.89
CA GLU A 251 -5.72 27.43 -11.83
C GLU A 251 -5.09 26.22 -11.13
N ASN A 252 -4.38 26.46 -10.02
CA ASN A 252 -3.78 25.40 -9.20
C ASN A 252 -4.70 24.96 -8.07
N ILE A 253 -4.51 23.73 -7.59
CA ILE A 253 -5.25 23.18 -6.46
C ILE A 253 -4.83 23.85 -5.15
N ASN A 254 -3.51 23.93 -4.92
CA ASN A 254 -2.86 24.48 -3.74
C ASN A 254 -1.70 25.40 -4.15
N GLY A 255 -0.99 25.95 -3.16
CA GLY A 255 0.10 26.90 -3.33
C GLY A 255 -0.31 28.36 -3.17
N TYR A 256 -1.51 28.64 -2.64
CA TYR A 256 -2.00 30.01 -2.43
C TYR A 256 -1.93 30.42 -0.96
N LEU A 257 -1.74 31.72 -0.73
CA LEU A 257 -1.66 32.30 0.62
C LEU A 257 -2.92 32.06 1.47
N ASN A 258 -4.06 31.83 0.83
CA ASN A 258 -5.35 31.59 1.49
C ASN A 258 -5.78 30.11 1.47
N ASP A 259 -4.86 29.17 1.23
CA ASP A 259 -5.20 27.74 1.18
C ASP A 259 -5.81 27.24 2.49
N PHE A 260 -5.35 27.74 3.63
CA PHE A 260 -5.95 27.42 4.91
C PHE A 260 -7.45 27.74 4.92
N GLU A 261 -7.84 28.95 4.53
CA GLU A 261 -9.23 29.41 4.49
C GLU A 261 -10.06 28.60 3.49
N ARG A 262 -9.50 28.35 2.29
CA ARG A 262 -10.14 27.58 1.22
C ARG A 262 -10.50 26.18 1.71
N PHE A 263 -9.52 25.44 2.23
CA PHE A 263 -9.73 24.06 2.62
C PHE A 263 -10.44 23.90 3.96
N THR A 264 -10.33 24.88 4.85
CA THR A 264 -11.14 24.95 6.08
C THR A 264 -12.62 25.15 5.76
N TYR A 265 -12.96 26.05 4.82
CA TYR A 265 -14.33 26.22 4.34
C TYR A 265 -14.87 24.91 3.75
N PHE A 266 -14.09 24.28 2.87
CA PHE A 266 -14.49 23.02 2.23
C PHE A 266 -14.68 21.88 3.24
N SER A 267 -13.76 21.73 4.20
CA SER A 267 -13.85 20.72 5.26
C SER A 267 -15.12 20.89 6.09
N ARG A 268 -15.45 22.13 6.47
CA ARG A 268 -16.68 22.46 7.19
C ARG A 268 -17.92 22.17 6.35
N ALA A 269 -17.91 22.60 5.08
CA ALA A 269 -19.04 22.40 4.18
C ALA A 269 -19.30 20.93 3.85
N SER A 270 -18.26 20.10 3.81
CA SER A 270 -18.37 18.65 3.63
C SER A 270 -19.13 18.00 4.78
N LEU A 271 -18.82 18.35 6.03
CA LEU A 271 -19.53 17.85 7.21
C LEU A 271 -20.97 18.37 7.29
N ASP A 272 -21.20 19.65 7.01
CA ASP A 272 -22.55 20.24 6.95
C ASP A 272 -23.40 19.56 5.85
N TYR A 273 -22.81 19.22 4.70
CA TYR A 273 -23.47 18.43 3.64
C TYR A 273 -23.80 17.01 4.11
N ILE A 274 -22.85 16.27 4.70
CA ILE A 274 -23.05 14.89 5.17
C ILE A 274 -24.24 14.84 6.14
N VAL A 275 -24.28 15.74 7.13
CA VAL A 275 -25.38 15.79 8.10
C VAL A 275 -26.69 16.20 7.43
N LYS A 276 -26.69 17.24 6.60
CA LYS A 276 -27.93 17.71 5.94
C LYS A 276 -28.50 16.69 4.96
N ALA A 277 -27.65 15.91 4.31
CA ALA A 277 -28.04 14.83 3.42
C ALA A 277 -28.50 13.56 4.18
N GLY A 278 -28.43 13.53 5.51
CA GLY A 278 -28.82 12.38 6.33
C GLY A 278 -27.89 11.17 6.16
N LYS A 279 -26.62 11.41 5.81
CA LYS A 279 -25.63 10.34 5.62
C LYS A 279 -25.02 9.93 6.96
N HIS A 280 -24.87 8.63 7.15
CA HIS A 280 -24.29 8.04 8.36
C HIS A 280 -23.13 7.10 7.97
N PRO A 281 -21.99 7.65 7.49
CA PRO A 281 -20.85 6.82 7.13
C PRO A 281 -20.30 6.09 8.35
N ASP A 282 -19.89 4.84 8.16
CA ASP A 282 -19.10 4.11 9.15
C ASP A 282 -17.70 4.72 9.28
N VAL A 283 -17.13 5.16 8.14
CA VAL A 283 -15.78 5.73 8.07
C VAL A 283 -15.78 7.04 7.29
N LEU A 284 -15.23 8.08 7.91
CA LEU A 284 -14.84 9.31 7.25
C LEU A 284 -13.33 9.26 6.99
N HIS A 285 -12.94 9.13 5.73
CA HIS A 285 -11.54 9.02 5.34
C HIS A 285 -11.05 10.35 4.77
N ILE A 286 -10.22 11.04 5.56
CA ILE A 286 -9.63 12.33 5.24
C ILE A 286 -8.20 12.15 4.73
N HIS A 287 -7.75 13.07 3.88
CA HIS A 287 -6.47 12.98 3.18
C HIS A 287 -5.66 14.27 3.30
N ASN A 288 -4.37 14.09 3.60
CA ASN A 288 -3.37 15.14 3.75
C ASN A 288 -3.78 16.27 4.73
N TRP A 289 -3.00 17.36 4.75
CA TRP A 289 -3.24 18.47 5.66
C TRP A 289 -4.50 19.27 5.30
N GLU A 290 -4.84 19.32 4.00
CA GLU A 290 -5.95 20.12 3.47
C GLU A 290 -7.28 19.74 4.11
N THR A 291 -7.48 18.45 4.40
CA THR A 291 -8.73 17.96 5.03
C THR A 291 -8.53 17.51 6.47
N SER A 292 -7.34 17.69 7.05
CA SER A 292 -7.04 17.26 8.42
C SER A 292 -7.90 17.97 9.48
N ILE A 293 -8.33 19.22 9.22
CA ILE A 293 -9.20 19.99 10.11
C ILE A 293 -10.60 19.35 10.29
N VAL A 294 -11.04 18.49 9.34
CA VAL A 294 -12.27 17.70 9.47
C VAL A 294 -12.26 16.88 10.76
N GLY A 295 -11.10 16.34 11.16
CA GLY A 295 -10.95 15.56 12.38
C GLY A 295 -11.44 16.32 13.61
N LEU A 296 -10.92 17.54 13.80
CA LEU A 296 -11.31 18.40 14.92
C LEU A 296 -12.75 18.90 14.80
N LEU A 297 -13.14 19.38 13.63
CA LEU A 297 -14.52 19.82 13.39
C LEU A 297 -15.54 18.71 13.73
N PHE A 298 -15.21 17.47 13.37
CA PHE A 298 -16.06 16.33 13.67
C PHE A 298 -16.30 16.20 15.17
N TRP A 299 -15.24 16.13 15.99
CA TRP A 299 -15.38 15.90 17.43
C TRP A 299 -15.98 17.09 18.17
N GLU A 300 -15.62 18.32 17.79
CA GLU A 300 -16.11 19.53 18.46
C GLU A 300 -17.55 19.89 18.08
N VAL A 301 -17.96 19.62 16.83
CA VAL A 301 -19.22 20.18 16.29
C VAL A 301 -20.20 19.14 15.74
N PHE A 302 -19.72 18.05 15.13
CA PHE A 302 -20.58 17.17 14.32
C PHE A 302 -20.87 15.79 14.92
N VAL A 303 -20.08 15.32 15.89
CA VAL A 303 -20.26 14.01 16.52
C VAL A 303 -21.67 13.84 17.09
N ASN A 304 -22.21 14.90 17.70
CA ASN A 304 -23.55 14.93 18.30
C ASN A 304 -24.67 15.23 17.28
N LYS A 305 -24.34 15.43 15.99
CA LYS A 305 -25.30 15.70 14.91
C LYS A 305 -25.66 14.46 14.09
N GLY A 306 -25.61 13.28 14.72
CA GLY A 306 -25.92 12.01 14.08
C GLY A 306 -24.69 11.24 13.55
N LEU A 307 -23.47 11.71 13.82
CA LEU A 307 -22.24 11.04 13.38
C LEU A 307 -21.50 10.27 14.49
N GLY A 308 -22.09 10.06 15.67
CA GLY A 308 -21.42 9.40 16.80
C GLY A 308 -20.92 7.96 16.52
N GLY A 309 -21.51 7.28 15.55
CA GLY A 309 -21.07 5.96 15.09
C GLY A 309 -19.87 5.97 14.14
N THR A 310 -19.57 7.13 13.53
CA THR A 310 -18.52 7.28 12.51
C THR A 310 -17.13 7.24 13.14
N ARG A 311 -16.16 6.71 12.39
CA ARG A 311 -14.72 6.76 12.74
C ARG A 311 -13.95 7.53 11.68
N ILE A 312 -12.90 8.21 12.10
CA ILE A 312 -12.06 9.04 11.23
C ILE A 312 -10.76 8.32 10.93
N MET A 313 -10.39 8.28 9.66
CA MET A 313 -9.09 7.78 9.22
C MET A 313 -8.38 8.84 8.41
N LEU A 314 -7.11 9.10 8.70
CA LEU A 314 -6.27 10.01 7.93
C LEU A 314 -5.32 9.20 7.04
N THR A 315 -5.12 9.64 5.80
CA THR A 315 -4.00 9.20 4.97
C THR A 315 -3.15 10.39 4.54
N CYS A 316 -1.86 10.30 4.76
CA CYS A 316 -0.87 11.30 4.39
C CYS A 316 0.04 10.75 3.30
N GLN A 317 0.36 11.56 2.29
CA GLN A 317 1.50 11.29 1.41
C GLN A 317 2.82 11.28 2.20
N SER A 318 3.80 10.47 1.76
CA SER A 318 5.13 10.46 2.37
C SER A 318 5.68 11.88 2.44
N PHE A 319 6.28 12.19 3.57
CA PHE A 319 6.95 13.45 3.85
C PHE A 319 8.17 13.75 2.96
N GLU A 320 8.57 12.80 2.11
CA GLU A 320 9.69 12.93 1.18
C GLU A 320 9.26 13.21 -0.26
N SER A 321 7.95 13.26 -0.57
CA SER A 321 7.51 13.60 -1.93
C SER A 321 7.98 15.01 -2.27
N GLN A 322 8.98 15.09 -3.17
CA GLN A 322 9.71 16.30 -3.59
C GLN A 322 8.86 17.34 -4.35
N ALA A 323 7.55 17.40 -4.15
CA ALA A 323 6.68 18.37 -4.77
C ALA A 323 6.44 19.54 -3.82
N ARG A 324 7.10 20.69 -4.11
CA ARG A 324 6.81 22.13 -3.91
C ARG A 324 5.70 22.66 -2.95
N ALA A 325 4.91 21.85 -2.26
CA ALA A 325 3.86 22.27 -1.34
C ALA A 325 4.25 22.00 0.12
N PRO A 326 3.96 22.91 1.06
CA PRO A 326 4.18 22.65 2.49
C PRO A 326 3.40 21.42 2.93
N LEU A 327 4.09 20.40 3.46
CA LEU A 327 3.48 19.18 4.01
C LEU A 327 2.59 19.46 5.22
N CYS A 328 2.77 20.62 5.85
CA CYS A 328 1.95 21.11 6.94
C CYS A 328 1.60 22.58 6.70
N CYS A 329 0.33 22.92 6.86
CA CYS A 329 -0.10 24.29 7.00
C CYS A 329 0.02 24.70 8.47
N VAL A 330 0.81 25.73 8.74
CA VAL A 330 1.02 26.27 10.07
C VAL A 330 0.49 27.69 10.10
N GLU A 331 -0.45 27.97 11.00
CA GLU A 331 -1.27 29.18 10.97
C GLU A 331 -1.48 29.78 12.36
N GLN A 332 -2.00 31.01 12.38
CA GLN A 332 -2.38 31.67 13.62
C GLN A 332 -3.63 31.01 14.23
N PRO A 333 -3.68 30.77 15.56
CA PRO A 333 -4.82 30.13 16.21
C PRO A 333 -6.16 30.82 15.93
N GLU A 334 -6.18 32.15 15.80
CA GLU A 334 -7.37 32.96 15.54
C GLU A 334 -8.10 32.54 14.26
N LYS A 335 -7.38 32.00 13.26
CA LYS A 335 -8.00 31.52 12.03
C LYS A 335 -8.95 30.33 12.27
N LEU A 336 -8.85 29.62 13.40
CA LEU A 336 -9.80 28.56 13.76
C LEU A 336 -11.22 29.10 13.97
N ALA A 337 -11.37 30.35 14.41
CA ALA A 337 -12.68 31.00 14.58
C ALA A 337 -13.45 31.10 13.26
N LEU A 338 -12.74 31.11 12.11
CA LEU A 338 -13.36 31.12 10.79
C LEU A 338 -14.29 29.93 10.59
N CYS A 339 -14.02 28.75 11.16
CA CYS A 339 -14.88 27.58 11.04
C CYS A 339 -15.74 27.29 12.28
N GLY A 340 -15.76 28.22 13.22
CA GLY A 340 -16.60 28.16 14.43
C GLY A 340 -15.99 27.32 15.54
N LEU A 341 -14.67 27.17 15.53
CA LEU A 341 -13.90 26.54 16.60
C LEU A 341 -13.35 27.61 17.56
N ASP A 342 -13.12 27.23 18.82
CA ASP A 342 -12.52 28.11 19.82
C ASP A 342 -10.98 28.14 19.67
N PRO A 343 -10.39 29.28 19.26
CA PRO A 343 -8.94 29.40 19.11
C PRO A 343 -8.17 29.11 20.40
N TYR A 344 -8.65 29.62 21.54
CA TYR A 344 -7.87 29.67 22.77
C TYR A 344 -7.97 28.37 23.57
N GLY A 345 -9.15 27.76 23.66
CA GLY A 345 -9.34 26.47 24.35
C GLY A 345 -8.74 25.28 23.60
N LEU A 346 -8.43 25.43 22.31
CA LEU A 346 -7.87 24.36 21.48
C LEU A 346 -6.36 24.50 21.23
N HIS A 347 -5.78 25.68 21.47
CA HIS A 347 -4.33 25.93 21.30
C HIS A 347 -3.53 25.38 22.48
N CYS A 348 -3.39 24.05 22.53
CA CYS A 348 -2.61 23.34 23.54
C CYS A 348 -1.67 22.32 22.90
N PHE A 349 -0.58 21.99 23.61
CA PHE A 349 0.45 21.06 23.13
C PHE A 349 -0.12 19.69 22.72
N ASP A 350 -1.00 19.11 23.53
CA ASP A 350 -1.62 17.81 23.24
C ASP A 350 -2.71 17.86 22.15
N ARG A 351 -2.97 19.06 21.59
CA ARG A 351 -4.01 19.31 20.58
C ARG A 351 -3.39 19.87 19.30
N LEU A 352 -3.53 21.17 19.07
CA LEU A 352 -3.28 21.80 17.76
C LEU A 352 -1.96 22.54 17.69
N GLN A 353 -1.35 22.86 18.85
CA GLN A 353 -0.15 23.69 18.92
C GLN A 353 1.00 23.05 18.14
N ASP A 354 1.67 23.81 17.28
CA ASP A 354 2.82 23.30 16.54
C ASP A 354 3.98 22.96 17.50
N ASN A 355 4.67 21.86 17.24
CA ASN A 355 5.73 21.37 18.13
C ASN A 355 6.97 22.28 18.11
N ASN A 356 7.23 22.96 16.99
CA ASN A 356 8.40 23.81 16.82
C ASN A 356 8.06 25.30 17.03
N LYS A 357 6.87 25.72 16.61
CA LYS A 357 6.37 27.10 16.69
C LYS A 357 5.15 27.16 17.62
N SER A 358 5.41 27.15 18.93
CA SER A 358 4.38 27.07 19.98
C SER A 358 3.27 28.15 19.92
N HIS A 359 3.49 29.27 19.25
CA HIS A 359 2.47 30.32 19.06
C HIS A 359 1.52 30.03 17.88
N LEU A 360 1.78 29.00 17.08
CA LEU A 360 1.00 28.64 15.90
C LEU A 360 0.28 27.30 16.08
N VAL A 361 -0.65 27.03 15.17
CA VAL A 361 -1.35 25.75 15.03
C VAL A 361 -0.85 24.99 13.81
N ASN A 362 -0.73 23.67 13.91
CA ASN A 362 -0.34 22.79 12.82
C ASN A 362 -1.52 21.95 12.36
N VAL A 363 -2.04 22.21 11.16
CA VAL A 363 -3.26 21.56 10.65
C VAL A 363 -3.08 20.04 10.47
N LEU A 364 -1.90 19.60 10.04
CA LEU A 364 -1.65 18.16 9.87
C LEU A 364 -1.59 17.44 11.22
N LYS A 365 -0.98 18.07 12.24
CA LYS A 365 -1.02 17.57 13.62
C LYS A 365 -2.45 17.33 14.08
N VAL A 366 -3.38 18.22 13.74
CA VAL A 366 -4.81 18.05 14.04
C VAL A 366 -5.34 16.74 13.48
N GLY A 367 -5.06 16.47 12.20
CA GLY A 367 -5.48 15.23 11.55
C GLY A 367 -4.92 14.00 12.28
N VAL A 368 -3.65 14.04 12.67
CA VAL A 368 -3.00 12.95 13.42
C VAL A 368 -3.65 12.76 14.79
N VAL A 369 -3.85 13.83 15.56
CA VAL A 369 -4.40 13.75 16.93
C VAL A 369 -5.85 13.26 16.93
N TYR A 370 -6.69 13.78 16.04
CA TYR A 370 -8.14 13.54 16.06
C TYR A 370 -8.62 12.36 15.20
N SER A 371 -7.74 11.71 14.43
CA SER A 371 -8.08 10.49 13.68
C SER A 371 -7.98 9.24 14.55
N ASN A 372 -8.84 8.26 14.30
CA ASN A 372 -8.79 6.95 14.95
C ASN A 372 -7.62 6.11 14.44
N ASN A 373 -7.27 6.24 13.15
CA ASN A 373 -6.09 5.63 12.53
C ASN A 373 -5.44 6.61 11.56
N VAL A 374 -4.12 6.52 11.44
CA VAL A 374 -3.31 7.36 10.56
C VAL A 374 -2.49 6.44 9.65
N ILE A 375 -2.59 6.66 8.35
CA ILE A 375 -1.82 5.96 7.34
C ILE A 375 -0.82 6.93 6.75
N ILE A 376 0.46 6.55 6.72
CA ILE A 376 1.49 7.28 5.98
C ILE A 376 1.87 6.46 4.75
N MET A 377 1.78 7.08 3.58
CA MET A 377 2.02 6.42 2.31
C MET A 377 3.51 6.40 1.98
N SER A 378 4.18 5.28 2.23
CA SER A 378 5.55 5.04 1.80
C SER A 378 5.71 3.58 1.39
N SER A 379 6.51 3.36 0.35
CA SER A 379 6.88 2.05 -0.15
C SER A 379 8.09 1.49 0.59
N MET A 380 9.03 2.35 1.05
CA MET A 380 10.31 1.93 1.60
C MET A 380 10.44 2.12 3.11
N GLN A 381 9.85 3.17 3.67
CA GLN A 381 10.09 3.56 5.05
C GLN A 381 9.44 2.61 6.04
N THR A 382 10.16 2.31 7.12
CA THR A 382 9.58 1.69 8.31
C THR A 382 8.82 2.73 9.13
N LYS A 383 7.95 2.25 10.01
CA LYS A 383 7.26 3.10 10.98
C LYS A 383 8.22 3.94 11.83
N GLY A 384 9.33 3.35 12.28
CA GLY A 384 10.37 4.06 13.04
C GLY A 384 11.06 5.15 12.22
N GLN A 385 11.44 4.85 10.97
CA GLN A 385 12.04 5.85 10.07
C GLN A 385 11.10 7.03 9.81
N THR A 386 9.83 6.76 9.56
CA THR A 386 8.82 7.81 9.35
C THR A 386 8.65 8.73 10.56
N ILE A 387 8.77 8.19 11.78
CA ILE A 387 8.68 8.98 13.02
C ILE A 387 9.92 9.86 13.20
N HIS A 388 11.13 9.32 13.01
CA HIS A 388 12.38 9.97 13.40
C HIS A 388 13.04 10.79 12.28
N ALA A 389 13.03 10.32 11.03
CA ALA A 389 13.82 10.93 9.95
C ALA A 389 13.03 11.95 9.11
N THR A 390 11.71 11.82 9.03
CA THR A 390 10.91 12.50 8.01
C THR A 390 9.71 13.26 8.55
N SER A 391 9.59 13.45 9.86
CA SER A 391 8.36 13.98 10.46
C SER A 391 8.16 15.50 10.34
N HIS A 392 9.15 16.25 9.82
CA HIS A 392 9.12 17.72 9.67
C HIS A 392 8.63 18.45 10.94
N GLY A 393 9.08 18.02 12.11
CA GLY A 393 8.67 18.57 13.41
C GLY A 393 7.48 17.86 14.07
N LEU A 394 6.84 16.88 13.41
CA LEU A 394 5.77 16.07 13.99
C LEU A 394 6.27 14.87 14.81
N GLU A 395 7.58 14.64 14.91
CA GLU A 395 8.15 13.50 15.65
C GLU A 395 7.54 13.32 17.05
N PRO A 396 7.42 14.35 17.91
CA PRO A 396 6.81 14.18 19.22
C PRO A 396 5.37 13.68 19.13
N THR A 397 4.57 14.25 18.21
CA THR A 397 3.18 13.87 17.99
C THR A 397 3.04 12.45 17.45
N LEU A 398 3.84 12.08 16.45
CA LEU A 398 3.80 10.75 15.85
C LEU A 398 4.27 9.69 16.85
N THR A 399 5.23 10.02 17.72
CA THR A 399 5.70 9.14 18.79
C THR A 399 4.59 8.86 19.80
N ILE A 400 3.86 9.89 20.25
CA ILE A 400 2.71 9.76 21.16
C ILE A 400 1.61 8.90 20.51
N HIS A 401 1.36 9.09 19.23
CA HIS A 401 0.29 8.43 18.48
C HIS A 401 0.75 7.20 17.68
N LYS A 402 1.91 6.63 18.03
CA LYS A 402 2.49 5.52 17.26
C LYS A 402 1.53 4.34 17.11
N ASP A 403 0.71 4.02 18.10
CA ASP A 403 -0.12 2.80 18.08
C ASP A 403 -1.20 2.81 17.01
N LYS A 404 -1.67 3.99 16.61
CA LYS A 404 -2.65 4.17 15.53
C LYS A 404 -2.01 4.50 14.16
N LEU A 405 -0.68 4.55 14.11
CA LEU A 405 0.08 4.82 12.90
C LEU A 405 0.38 3.52 12.13
N VAL A 406 0.07 3.53 10.84
CA VAL A 406 0.36 2.47 9.87
C VAL A 406 1.11 3.05 8.69
N VAL A 407 2.19 2.41 8.26
CA VAL A 407 2.87 2.75 7.00
C VAL A 407 2.43 1.75 5.94
N ALA A 408 1.98 2.26 4.78
CA ALA A 408 1.49 1.44 3.68
C ALA A 408 1.94 2.01 2.32
N PRO A 409 2.20 1.17 1.31
CA PRO A 409 2.55 1.67 -0.02
C PRO A 409 1.35 2.40 -0.65
N PRO A 410 1.59 3.33 -1.59
CA PRO A 410 0.53 4.00 -2.34
C PRO A 410 -0.29 2.99 -3.14
N GLY A 411 -1.55 3.34 -3.41
CA GLY A 411 -2.45 2.51 -4.22
C GLY A 411 -1.96 2.47 -5.67
N PHE A 412 -1.87 1.27 -6.23
CA PHE A 412 -1.46 1.02 -7.61
C PHE A 412 -2.59 0.38 -8.41
N ASP A 413 -2.97 0.99 -9.54
CA ASP A 413 -3.96 0.39 -10.46
C ASP A 413 -3.29 -0.66 -11.35
N SER A 414 -3.33 -1.91 -10.90
CA SER A 414 -2.79 -3.03 -11.68
C SER A 414 -3.55 -3.30 -12.98
N SER A 415 -4.78 -2.80 -13.14
CA SER A 415 -5.56 -3.04 -14.35
C SER A 415 -5.22 -2.08 -15.48
N ALA A 416 -4.87 -0.83 -15.15
CA ALA A 416 -4.38 0.14 -16.14
C ALA A 416 -2.96 -0.21 -16.62
N TRP A 417 -2.13 -0.72 -15.70
CA TRP A 417 -0.73 -1.04 -15.95
C TRP A 417 -0.53 -2.55 -16.08
N ASP A 418 -1.22 -3.22 -17.01
CA ASP A 418 -1.13 -4.67 -17.22
C ASP A 418 -0.61 -5.06 -18.60
N PRO A 419 0.64 -5.56 -18.75
CA PRO A 419 1.19 -5.92 -20.06
C PRO A 419 0.40 -7.03 -20.78
N SER A 420 -0.43 -7.81 -20.08
CA SER A 420 -1.21 -8.90 -20.67
C SER A 420 -2.44 -8.45 -21.45
N VAL A 421 -2.94 -7.24 -21.17
CA VAL A 421 -4.14 -6.66 -21.80
C VAL A 421 -3.96 -5.21 -22.27
N ASN A 422 -2.73 -4.68 -22.18
CA ASN A 422 -2.41 -3.32 -22.56
C ASN A 422 -2.46 -3.12 -24.09
N LYS A 423 -3.31 -2.20 -24.53
CA LYS A 423 -3.53 -1.88 -25.95
C LYS A 423 -2.44 -1.03 -26.59
N PHE A 424 -1.60 -0.37 -25.77
CA PHE A 424 -0.48 0.44 -26.24
C PHE A 424 0.75 -0.39 -26.59
N LEU A 425 0.77 -1.68 -26.22
CA LEU A 425 1.89 -2.56 -26.52
C LEU A 425 1.72 -3.18 -27.90
N PRO A 426 2.79 -3.24 -28.73
CA PRO A 426 2.75 -3.93 -30.01
C PRO A 426 2.48 -5.43 -29.85
N GLN A 427 2.90 -6.02 -28.73
CA GLN A 427 2.56 -7.38 -28.35
C GLN A 427 2.40 -7.52 -26.84
N ASN A 428 1.26 -8.06 -26.43
CA ASN A 428 1.00 -8.38 -25.04
C ASN A 428 1.86 -9.55 -24.54
N TYR A 429 2.17 -9.53 -23.25
CA TYR A 429 2.94 -10.59 -22.59
C TYR A 429 2.51 -10.73 -21.13
N SER A 430 2.95 -11.82 -20.50
CA SER A 430 2.62 -12.11 -19.10
C SER A 430 3.83 -12.70 -18.40
N ALA A 431 3.75 -12.82 -17.07
CA ALA A 431 4.77 -13.47 -16.26
C ALA A 431 5.11 -14.89 -16.78
N ASP A 432 4.09 -15.65 -17.20
CA ASP A 432 4.25 -16.99 -17.75
C ASP A 432 4.84 -17.01 -19.18
N ASN A 433 4.77 -15.90 -19.91
CA ASN A 433 5.25 -15.80 -21.29
C ASN A 433 5.79 -14.40 -21.60
N MET A 434 7.09 -14.23 -21.41
CA MET A 434 7.82 -12.96 -21.60
C MET A 434 8.22 -12.67 -23.06
N LYS A 435 7.86 -13.53 -24.03
CA LYS A 435 8.29 -13.38 -25.43
C LYS A 435 7.89 -12.03 -26.04
N GLY A 436 6.68 -11.54 -25.71
CA GLY A 436 6.21 -10.24 -26.20
C GLY A 436 7.05 -9.06 -25.70
N LYS A 437 7.75 -9.19 -24.57
CA LYS A 437 8.66 -8.15 -24.05
C LYS A 437 9.79 -7.84 -25.04
N TYR A 438 10.37 -8.87 -25.66
CA TYR A 438 11.42 -8.68 -26.67
C TYR A 438 10.91 -7.95 -27.92
N VAL A 439 9.66 -8.20 -28.32
CA VAL A 439 9.02 -7.48 -29.42
C VAL A 439 8.81 -6.02 -29.05
N CYS A 440 8.29 -5.74 -27.84
CA CYS A 440 8.18 -4.37 -27.33
C CYS A 440 9.54 -3.65 -27.32
N LYS A 441 10.61 -4.33 -26.91
CA LYS A 441 11.97 -3.78 -26.89
C LYS A 441 12.48 -3.40 -28.28
N VAL A 442 12.36 -4.30 -29.26
CA VAL A 442 12.78 -4.01 -30.64
C VAL A 442 11.91 -2.91 -31.25
N SER A 443 10.60 -2.93 -31.02
CA SER A 443 9.71 -1.85 -31.47
C SER A 443 10.06 -0.50 -30.86
N LEU A 444 10.45 -0.46 -29.58
CA LEU A 444 10.92 0.76 -28.93
C LEU A 444 12.24 1.26 -29.55
N GLN A 445 13.20 0.35 -29.78
CA GLN A 445 14.46 0.69 -30.44
C GLN A 445 14.21 1.27 -31.83
N GLN A 446 13.36 0.62 -32.63
CA GLN A 446 12.97 1.09 -33.96
C GLN A 446 12.28 2.46 -33.91
N HIS A 447 11.32 2.63 -33.00
CA HIS A 447 10.56 3.88 -32.85
C HIS A 447 11.47 5.06 -32.50
N LEU A 448 12.53 4.81 -31.73
CA LEU A 448 13.50 5.83 -31.31
C LEU A 448 14.73 5.91 -32.22
N GLY A 449 14.80 5.13 -33.29
CA GLY A 449 15.97 5.07 -34.19
C GLY A 449 17.26 4.61 -33.49
N LEU A 450 17.14 3.77 -32.48
CA LEU A 450 18.26 3.06 -31.84
C LEU A 450 18.59 1.78 -32.62
N GLN A 451 19.77 1.21 -32.38
CA GLN A 451 20.13 -0.08 -32.99
C GLN A 451 19.16 -1.19 -32.54
N GLU A 452 18.46 -1.77 -33.52
CA GLU A 452 17.43 -2.82 -33.35
C GLU A 452 18.05 -4.18 -33.00
N LYS A 453 18.45 -4.36 -31.73
CA LYS A 453 18.97 -5.62 -31.22
C LYS A 453 18.44 -5.88 -29.81
N ALA A 454 17.62 -6.93 -29.69
CA ALA A 454 17.05 -7.37 -28.41
C ALA A 454 18.12 -7.75 -27.36
N SER A 455 19.34 -8.10 -27.79
CA SER A 455 20.47 -8.46 -26.92
C SER A 455 21.16 -7.26 -26.27
N ILE A 456 20.95 -6.03 -26.78
CA ILE A 456 21.52 -4.82 -26.19
C ILE A 456 20.74 -4.47 -24.93
N VAL A 457 21.42 -4.17 -23.83
CA VAL A 457 20.74 -3.76 -22.59
C VAL A 457 20.11 -2.38 -22.80
N LEU A 458 18.82 -2.26 -22.49
CA LEU A 458 18.07 -1.01 -22.58
C LEU A 458 17.67 -0.54 -21.18
N VAL A 459 18.10 0.68 -20.82
CA VAL A 459 17.79 1.34 -19.56
C VAL A 459 16.79 2.46 -19.81
N GLY A 460 15.61 2.36 -19.22
CA GLY A 460 14.60 3.42 -19.26
C GLY A 460 14.67 4.30 -18.01
N CYS A 461 14.46 5.60 -18.19
CA CYS A 461 14.42 6.57 -17.11
C CYS A 461 13.23 7.51 -17.35
N ILE A 462 12.26 7.52 -16.44
CA ILE A 462 11.09 8.40 -16.52
C ILE A 462 11.09 9.29 -15.27
N PHE A 463 11.21 10.60 -15.47
CA PHE A 463 11.40 11.56 -14.38
C PHE A 463 10.31 12.63 -14.39
N SER A 464 9.91 13.11 -13.21
CA SER A 464 8.99 14.24 -13.09
C SER A 464 9.70 15.60 -13.11
N ASP A 465 10.74 15.70 -12.30
CA ASP A 465 11.67 16.82 -12.19
C ASP A 465 13.03 16.18 -11.86
N ILE A 466 14.13 16.78 -12.30
CA ILE A 466 15.49 16.27 -12.05
C ILE A 466 16.28 17.39 -11.37
N SER A 467 16.74 17.15 -10.15
CA SER A 467 17.64 18.08 -9.47
C SER A 467 19.04 18.08 -10.09
N ASP A 468 19.78 19.17 -9.92
CA ASP A 468 21.17 19.28 -10.42
C ASP A 468 22.06 18.12 -9.90
N ILE A 469 21.84 17.67 -8.67
CA ILE A 469 22.58 16.55 -8.05
C ILE A 469 22.23 15.23 -8.75
N GLU A 470 20.95 14.98 -8.99
CA GLU A 470 20.51 13.77 -9.72
C GLU A 470 21.04 13.77 -11.15
N LEU A 471 21.11 14.94 -11.79
CA LEU A 471 21.67 15.11 -13.13
C LEU A 471 23.17 14.77 -13.18
N GLU A 472 23.96 15.24 -12.21
CA GLU A 472 25.39 14.94 -12.12
C GLU A 472 25.66 13.45 -11.80
N ASN A 473 24.84 12.84 -10.95
CA ASN A 473 24.91 11.39 -10.70
C ASN A 473 24.59 10.60 -11.97
N LEU A 474 23.56 11.05 -12.71
CA LEU A 474 23.13 10.44 -13.96
C LEU A 474 24.24 10.51 -15.03
N LYS A 475 24.90 11.66 -15.18
CA LYS A 475 26.09 11.85 -16.04
C LYS A 475 27.14 10.77 -15.81
N THR A 476 27.54 10.61 -14.55
CA THR A 476 28.62 9.69 -14.17
C THR A 476 28.25 8.24 -14.47
N LEU A 477 27.02 7.82 -14.15
CA LEU A 477 26.51 6.47 -14.42
C LEU A 477 26.44 6.17 -15.93
N ILE A 478 25.95 7.13 -16.70
CA ILE A 478 25.80 6.99 -18.14
C ILE A 478 27.16 6.88 -18.83
N TRP A 479 28.14 7.69 -18.44
CA TRP A 479 29.50 7.60 -18.97
C TRP A 479 30.12 6.22 -18.77
N MET A 480 29.89 5.59 -17.61
CA MET A 480 30.37 4.24 -17.34
C MET A 480 29.63 3.18 -18.17
N ALA A 481 28.31 3.32 -18.32
CA ALA A 481 27.47 2.34 -19.00
C ALA A 481 27.54 2.42 -20.54
N SER A 482 27.68 3.62 -21.12
CA SER A 482 27.81 3.82 -22.58
C SER A 482 29.02 3.07 -23.15
N ARG A 483 30.16 3.08 -22.43
CA ARG A 483 31.37 2.30 -22.79
C ARG A 483 31.14 0.79 -22.88
N ARG A 484 30.03 0.29 -22.34
CA ARG A 484 29.63 -1.12 -22.37
C ARG A 484 28.56 -1.40 -23.44
N GLY A 485 28.24 -0.46 -24.34
CA GLY A 485 27.24 -0.65 -25.39
C GLY A 485 25.82 -0.81 -24.83
N VAL A 486 25.46 0.02 -23.84
CA VAL A 486 24.12 0.08 -23.24
C VAL A 486 23.35 1.24 -23.86
N GLN A 487 22.06 1.02 -24.13
CA GLN A 487 21.17 2.05 -24.63
C GLN A 487 20.37 2.69 -23.50
N PHE A 488 20.08 3.98 -23.63
CA PHE A 488 19.30 4.75 -22.66
C PHE A 488 18.12 5.46 -23.32
N VAL A 489 16.99 5.45 -22.63
CA VAL A 489 15.80 6.23 -22.98
C VAL A 489 15.41 7.09 -21.79
N PHE A 490 15.42 8.41 -21.99
CA PHE A 490 15.01 9.40 -21.01
C PHE A 490 13.67 9.98 -21.41
N MET A 491 12.70 10.00 -20.48
CA MET A 491 11.41 10.62 -20.70
C MET A 491 11.09 11.58 -19.56
N GLY A 492 10.83 12.84 -19.90
CA GLY A 492 10.28 13.82 -18.96
C GLY A 492 8.77 13.66 -18.84
N SER A 493 8.23 13.75 -17.62
CA SER A 493 6.78 13.71 -17.37
C SER A 493 6.07 15.02 -17.74
N GLY A 494 6.84 16.10 -17.95
CA GLY A 494 6.36 17.36 -18.55
C GLY A 494 5.24 18.09 -17.81
N GLN A 495 5.00 17.80 -16.52
CA GLN A 495 3.88 18.42 -15.78
C GLN A 495 4.11 19.90 -15.44
N THR A 496 5.34 20.41 -15.56
CA THR A 496 5.70 21.81 -15.28
C THR A 496 6.32 22.50 -16.50
N PRO A 497 5.79 23.64 -16.95
CA PRO A 497 6.43 24.46 -17.98
C PRO A 497 7.84 24.87 -17.51
N GLY A 498 8.88 24.43 -18.23
CA GLY A 498 10.28 24.76 -17.94
C GLY A 498 11.13 23.65 -17.30
N SER A 499 10.57 22.48 -16.95
CA SER A 499 11.32 21.37 -16.32
C SER A 499 12.25 20.60 -17.28
N ASN A 500 12.19 20.86 -18.57
CA ASN A 500 12.95 20.11 -19.57
C ASN A 500 14.32 20.71 -19.90
N SER A 501 14.64 21.91 -19.42
CA SER A 501 15.90 22.59 -19.75
C SER A 501 17.13 21.77 -19.32
N ALA A 502 17.04 21.04 -18.20
CA ALA A 502 18.09 20.13 -17.74
C ALA A 502 18.28 18.93 -18.68
N LEU A 503 17.19 18.32 -19.16
CA LEU A 503 17.25 17.20 -20.11
C LEU A 503 17.74 17.64 -21.49
N GLU A 504 17.30 18.83 -21.95
CA GLU A 504 17.73 19.42 -23.22
C GLU A 504 19.23 19.75 -23.18
N TYR A 505 19.72 20.37 -22.11
CA TYR A 505 21.15 20.60 -21.89
C TYR A 505 21.92 19.27 -21.88
N PHE A 506 21.36 18.26 -21.23
CA PHE A 506 21.99 16.96 -21.08
C PHE A 506 22.08 16.17 -22.40
N GLU A 507 21.07 16.30 -23.26
CA GLU A 507 21.07 15.78 -24.62
C GLU A 507 22.18 16.44 -25.47
N GLU A 508 22.32 17.77 -25.38
CA GLU A 508 23.35 18.51 -26.09
C GLU A 508 24.78 18.18 -25.64
N GLU A 509 24.97 17.88 -24.36
CA GLU A 509 26.29 17.60 -23.78
C GLU A 509 26.80 16.19 -24.18
N LEU A 510 25.94 15.18 -24.15
CA LEU A 510 26.37 13.79 -24.38
C LEU A 510 26.44 13.39 -25.86
N LYS A 511 25.48 13.82 -26.70
CA LYS A 511 25.38 13.50 -28.13
C LYS A 511 25.79 12.05 -28.49
N ASP A 512 25.24 11.08 -27.78
CA ASP A 512 25.53 9.64 -27.98
C ASP A 512 24.42 8.98 -28.81
N GLU A 513 24.81 8.23 -29.84
CA GLU A 513 23.88 7.51 -30.71
C GLU A 513 23.03 6.44 -29.99
N ASN A 514 23.47 5.99 -28.80
CA ASN A 514 22.77 5.01 -27.96
C ASN A 514 21.78 5.64 -26.97
N MET A 515 21.58 6.97 -27.01
CA MET A 515 20.74 7.69 -26.05
C MET A 515 19.63 8.47 -26.74
N ARG A 516 18.43 8.43 -26.17
CA ARG A 516 17.27 9.15 -26.71
C ARG A 516 16.53 9.89 -25.60
N PHE A 517 16.21 11.15 -25.87
CA PHE A 517 15.54 12.05 -24.95
C PHE A 517 14.14 12.36 -25.47
N LEU A 518 13.14 12.15 -24.62
CA LEU A 518 11.73 12.35 -24.91
C LEU A 518 11.24 13.50 -24.01
N ASN A 519 11.22 14.70 -24.60
CA ASN A 519 10.91 15.93 -23.87
C ASN A 519 9.40 16.11 -23.61
N LYS A 520 8.55 15.22 -24.15
CA LYS A 520 7.11 15.25 -23.90
C LYS A 520 6.67 13.91 -23.33
N TYR A 521 5.83 13.99 -22.30
CA TYR A 521 5.16 12.82 -21.78
C TYR A 521 4.08 12.35 -22.74
N ASP A 522 4.21 11.11 -23.17
CA ASP A 522 3.21 10.38 -23.94
C ASP A 522 2.93 9.08 -23.18
N GLU A 523 1.69 8.90 -22.74
CA GLU A 523 1.30 7.72 -21.96
C GLU A 523 1.50 6.42 -22.74
N SER A 524 1.18 6.42 -24.05
CA SER A 524 1.36 5.24 -24.91
C SER A 524 2.83 4.87 -25.03
N LEU A 525 3.70 5.87 -25.19
CA LEU A 525 5.14 5.66 -25.25
C LEU A 525 5.70 5.28 -23.88
N ALA A 526 5.17 5.81 -22.77
CA ALA A 526 5.58 5.44 -21.42
C ALA A 526 5.31 3.95 -21.13
N HIS A 527 4.16 3.43 -21.57
CA HIS A 527 3.88 1.98 -21.54
C HIS A 527 4.90 1.18 -22.34
N LEU A 528 5.27 1.66 -23.54
CA LEU A 528 6.26 0.99 -24.38
C LEU A 528 7.68 1.08 -23.79
N VAL A 529 8.07 2.19 -23.17
CA VAL A 529 9.35 2.35 -22.44
C VAL A 529 9.43 1.34 -21.31
N LEU A 530 8.41 1.26 -20.45
CA LEU A 530 8.36 0.28 -19.36
C LEU A 530 8.40 -1.17 -19.88
N ALA A 531 7.73 -1.45 -21.00
CA ALA A 531 7.74 -2.77 -21.60
C ALA A 531 9.09 -3.13 -22.24
N GLY A 532 9.68 -2.21 -22.98
CA GLY A 532 10.90 -2.43 -23.76
C GLY A 532 12.18 -2.41 -22.93
N SER A 533 12.20 -1.72 -21.79
CA SER A 533 13.38 -1.63 -20.95
C SER A 533 13.64 -2.91 -20.15
N ASP A 534 14.92 -3.27 -20.01
CA ASP A 534 15.36 -4.33 -19.12
C ASP A 534 15.50 -3.82 -17.68
N ILE A 535 15.96 -2.56 -17.55
CA ILE A 535 16.19 -1.86 -16.29
C ILE A 535 15.45 -0.53 -16.34
N MET A 536 14.80 -0.17 -15.23
CA MET A 536 14.25 1.16 -15.00
C MET A 536 15.06 1.87 -13.92
N LEU A 537 15.73 2.95 -14.29
CA LEU A 537 16.45 3.78 -13.34
C LEU A 537 15.47 4.72 -12.64
N CYS A 538 15.45 4.67 -11.31
CA CYS A 538 14.47 5.35 -10.46
C CYS A 538 15.22 6.32 -9.54
N PRO A 539 14.85 7.62 -9.47
CA PRO A 539 15.42 8.55 -8.47
C PRO A 539 15.14 8.12 -7.04
N SER A 540 13.94 7.57 -6.83
CA SER A 540 13.48 7.08 -5.53
C SER A 540 12.57 5.87 -5.70
N PHE A 541 12.67 4.92 -4.78
CA PHE A 541 11.70 3.82 -4.64
C PHE A 541 10.38 4.28 -3.99
N ASP A 542 10.38 5.45 -3.35
CA ASP A 542 9.23 6.12 -2.74
C ASP A 542 8.56 7.13 -3.68
N ASP A 543 8.74 6.98 -4.99
CA ASP A 543 8.02 7.74 -6.00
C ASP A 543 6.51 7.46 -5.91
N THR A 544 5.80 8.33 -5.18
CA THR A 544 4.35 8.22 -5.02
C THR A 544 3.59 8.74 -6.24
N VAL A 545 4.21 9.61 -7.05
CA VAL A 545 3.56 10.35 -8.14
C VAL A 545 3.53 9.52 -9.42
N LEU A 546 4.70 9.16 -9.95
CA LEU A 546 4.79 8.38 -11.17
C LEU A 546 4.73 6.88 -10.88
N GLN A 547 5.04 6.45 -9.66
CA GLN A 547 5.05 5.05 -9.22
C GLN A 547 5.89 4.17 -10.15
N ILE A 548 6.98 4.72 -10.70
CA ILE A 548 7.82 4.04 -11.69
C ILE A 548 8.34 2.69 -11.18
N PRO A 549 8.82 2.54 -9.92
CA PRO A 549 9.25 1.23 -9.43
C PRO A 549 8.15 0.17 -9.53
N LEU A 550 6.93 0.50 -9.09
CA LEU A 550 5.77 -0.41 -9.13
C LEU A 550 5.40 -0.78 -10.57
N LYS A 551 5.39 0.20 -11.47
CA LYS A 551 5.15 -0.01 -12.91
C LYS A 551 6.23 -0.88 -13.54
N ALA A 552 7.51 -0.60 -13.26
CA ALA A 552 8.64 -1.32 -13.82
C ALA A 552 8.55 -2.82 -13.52
N MET A 553 8.34 -3.18 -12.25
CA MET A 553 8.23 -4.58 -11.85
C MET A 553 7.04 -5.28 -12.50
N ARG A 554 5.91 -4.58 -12.65
CA ARG A 554 4.73 -5.11 -13.32
C ARG A 554 4.99 -5.41 -14.80
N TYR A 555 5.87 -4.64 -15.44
CA TYR A 555 6.28 -4.82 -16.84
C TYR A 555 7.52 -5.71 -16.98
N GLY A 556 8.03 -6.28 -15.88
CA GLY A 556 9.23 -7.11 -15.87
C GLY A 556 10.50 -6.34 -16.24
N ALA A 557 10.55 -5.05 -15.92
CA ALA A 557 11.75 -4.22 -15.98
C ALA A 557 12.29 -4.04 -14.55
N MET A 558 13.59 -4.25 -14.36
CA MET A 558 14.21 -4.21 -13.04
C MET A 558 14.34 -2.76 -12.53
N PRO A 559 13.69 -2.37 -11.42
CA PRO A 559 13.88 -1.03 -10.89
C PRO A 559 15.22 -0.93 -10.14
N ILE A 560 16.04 0.06 -10.47
CA ILE A 560 17.35 0.31 -9.85
C ILE A 560 17.39 1.76 -9.39
N LEU A 561 17.89 2.01 -8.18
CA LEU A 561 18.02 3.35 -7.64
C LEU A 561 19.14 4.12 -8.35
N LEU A 562 18.89 5.39 -8.65
CA LEU A 562 19.89 6.35 -9.08
C LEU A 562 20.75 6.76 -7.87
N ASP A 563 21.72 5.93 -7.48
CA ASP A 563 22.56 6.20 -6.31
C ASP A 563 24.04 6.45 -6.69
N PHE A 564 24.59 7.54 -6.16
CA PHE A 564 26.01 7.76 -5.98
C PHE A 564 26.20 8.63 -4.72
N THR A 565 26.00 8.09 -3.53
CA THR A 565 26.88 8.21 -2.34
C THR A 565 26.15 7.81 -1.05
N ASP A 566 26.93 7.18 -0.18
CA ASP A 566 26.66 6.50 1.09
C ASP A 566 25.93 7.29 2.22
N SER A 567 25.04 8.25 1.97
CA SER A 567 24.53 9.08 3.09
C SER A 567 23.17 9.79 2.96
N LYS A 568 22.18 9.23 2.27
CA LYS A 568 20.76 9.58 2.55
C LYS A 568 19.84 8.38 2.77
N TYR A 569 20.18 7.24 2.19
CA TYR A 569 19.55 5.94 2.45
C TYR A 569 20.55 4.97 3.10
N GLY A 570 21.48 5.51 3.89
CA GLY A 570 22.53 4.78 4.59
C GLY A 570 21.95 3.63 5.42
N HIS A 571 22.41 2.42 5.10
CA HIS A 571 22.11 1.17 5.78
C HIS A 571 20.61 0.82 5.94
N PHE A 572 20.08 0.03 5.00
CA PHE A 572 18.96 -0.89 5.23
C PHE A 572 19.32 -2.04 6.19
N VAL A 573 20.15 -1.75 7.18
CA VAL A 573 20.53 -2.67 8.26
C VAL A 573 19.83 -2.21 9.52
N ASP A 574 18.50 -2.12 9.45
CA ASP A 574 17.73 -2.59 10.57
C ASP A 574 16.82 -3.70 10.09
N ARG A 575 17.06 -4.90 10.62
CA ARG A 575 16.16 -6.05 10.52
C ARG A 575 14.95 -5.82 11.41
N ASP A 576 14.36 -4.64 11.33
CA ASP A 576 13.08 -4.40 11.94
C ASP A 576 12.05 -5.22 11.17
N LEU A 577 11.35 -6.07 11.91
CA LEU A 577 10.16 -6.80 11.46
C LEU A 577 9.02 -5.87 10.97
N GLU A 578 9.22 -4.54 11.02
CA GLU A 578 8.26 -3.48 10.69
C GLU A 578 8.46 -2.82 9.31
N GLY A 579 9.37 -3.34 8.46
CA GLY A 579 9.44 -2.92 7.06
C GLY A 579 8.17 -3.26 6.29
N THR A 580 7.73 -2.36 5.40
CA THR A 580 6.62 -2.65 4.47
C THR A 580 6.91 -3.96 3.72
N GLU A 581 5.87 -4.66 3.27
CA GLU A 581 6.09 -5.87 2.45
C GLU A 581 6.98 -5.55 1.25
N PHE A 582 6.76 -4.38 0.65
CA PHE A 582 7.51 -3.85 -0.48
C PHE A 582 9.00 -3.67 -0.18
N SER A 583 9.35 -2.99 0.90
CA SER A 583 10.75 -2.73 1.24
C SER A 583 11.53 -4.02 1.52
N ARG A 584 10.91 -4.96 2.25
CA ARG A 584 11.49 -6.29 2.49
C ARG A 584 11.75 -7.03 1.19
N TYR A 585 10.84 -6.96 0.24
CA TYR A 585 11.02 -7.61 -1.06
C TYR A 585 12.09 -6.98 -1.92
N ILE A 586 12.14 -5.64 -1.96
CA ILE A 586 13.19 -4.92 -2.67
C ILE A 586 14.55 -5.34 -2.10
N ASN A 587 14.68 -5.36 -0.78
CA ASN A 587 15.90 -5.74 -0.09
C ASN A 587 16.28 -7.21 -0.33
N ASP A 588 15.31 -8.13 -0.20
CA ASP A 588 15.51 -9.57 -0.36
C ASP A 588 15.81 -9.99 -1.82
N THR A 589 15.31 -9.25 -2.80
CA THR A 589 15.42 -9.62 -4.23
C THR A 589 16.55 -8.87 -4.93
N PHE A 590 16.80 -7.61 -4.56
CA PHE A 590 17.69 -6.72 -5.31
C PHE A 590 18.92 -6.25 -4.53
N SER A 591 18.93 -6.32 -3.19
CA SER A 591 20.10 -6.02 -2.34
C SER A 591 20.82 -4.70 -2.70
N ASN A 592 20.08 -3.62 -2.97
CA ASN A 592 20.61 -2.31 -3.40
C ASN A 592 21.69 -2.41 -4.50
N MET A 593 21.45 -3.29 -5.48
CA MET A 593 22.38 -3.52 -6.58
C MET A 593 22.58 -2.24 -7.42
N PRO A 594 23.83 -1.74 -7.58
CA PRO A 594 24.11 -0.61 -8.45
C PRO A 594 23.98 -1.02 -9.93
N LEU A 595 23.74 -0.03 -10.80
CA LEU A 595 23.51 -0.22 -12.22
C LEU A 595 24.59 -1.09 -12.91
N ASN A 596 25.86 -0.86 -12.58
CA ASN A 596 26.97 -1.63 -13.16
C ASN A 596 26.88 -3.13 -12.84
N GLN A 597 26.55 -3.47 -11.60
CA GLN A 597 26.40 -4.87 -11.18
C GLN A 597 25.18 -5.52 -11.85
N ALA A 598 24.10 -4.76 -12.06
CA ALA A 598 22.94 -5.25 -12.79
C ALA A 598 23.25 -5.51 -14.27
N ILE A 599 23.98 -4.61 -14.92
CA ILE A 599 24.46 -4.80 -16.30
C ILE A 599 25.34 -6.05 -16.38
N ASP A 600 26.24 -6.24 -15.41
CA ASP A 600 27.13 -7.41 -15.37
C ASP A 600 26.36 -8.71 -15.12
N GLU A 601 25.34 -8.71 -14.26
CA GLU A 601 24.51 -9.89 -14.03
C GLU A 601 23.66 -10.24 -15.25
N LEU A 602 23.08 -9.24 -15.92
CA LEU A 602 22.27 -9.45 -17.13
C LEU A 602 23.13 -10.02 -18.28
N LYS A 603 24.34 -9.51 -18.47
CA LYS A 603 25.26 -9.98 -19.53
C LYS A 603 25.91 -11.32 -19.23
N ASN A 604 26.40 -11.51 -18.00
CA ASN A 604 27.23 -12.67 -17.66
C ASN A 604 26.42 -13.82 -17.04
N ASN A 605 25.25 -13.55 -16.46
CA ASN A 605 24.41 -14.54 -15.75
C ASN A 605 22.91 -14.38 -16.07
N PRO A 606 22.50 -14.48 -17.35
CA PRO A 606 21.11 -14.24 -17.76
C PRO A 606 20.10 -15.17 -17.05
N SER A 607 20.47 -16.42 -16.75
CA SER A 607 19.61 -17.35 -16.02
C SER A 607 19.30 -16.92 -14.58
N LYS A 608 20.21 -16.21 -13.93
CA LYS A 608 20.00 -15.63 -12.59
C LYS A 608 19.11 -14.40 -12.68
N TRP A 609 19.31 -13.58 -13.71
CA TRP A 609 18.47 -12.42 -14.02
C TRP A 609 17.02 -12.85 -14.29
N ASP A 610 16.81 -13.83 -15.16
CA ASP A 610 15.49 -14.34 -15.51
C ASP A 610 14.74 -14.86 -14.28
N LYS A 611 15.42 -15.54 -13.35
CA LYS A 611 14.81 -15.96 -12.06
C LYS A 611 14.35 -14.78 -11.21
N LYS A 612 15.09 -13.67 -11.21
CA LYS A 612 14.68 -12.44 -10.50
C LYS A 612 13.47 -11.81 -11.18
N ILE A 613 13.47 -11.72 -12.51
CA ILE A 613 12.34 -11.21 -13.30
C ILE A 613 11.10 -12.09 -13.13
N ASP A 614 11.28 -13.41 -13.09
CA ASP A 614 10.20 -14.36 -12.86
C ASP A 614 9.56 -14.15 -11.48
N ARG A 615 10.39 -14.00 -10.44
CA ARG A 615 9.93 -13.66 -9.09
C ARG A 615 9.24 -12.28 -9.02
N LEU A 616 9.71 -11.31 -9.80
CA LEU A 616 9.12 -9.97 -9.97
C LEU A 616 7.72 -10.02 -10.57
N CYS A 617 7.56 -10.76 -11.67
CA CYS A 617 6.30 -10.80 -12.41
C CYS A 617 5.24 -11.70 -11.74
N HIS A 618 5.66 -12.76 -11.03
CA HIS A 618 4.76 -13.73 -10.41
C HIS A 618 4.33 -13.41 -8.98
N ASP A 619 5.05 -12.57 -8.24
CA ASP A 619 4.67 -12.25 -6.87
C ASP A 619 3.47 -11.29 -6.84
N LYS A 620 2.27 -11.90 -6.85
CA LYS A 620 0.97 -11.23 -6.69
C LYS A 620 0.86 -10.53 -5.32
N GLY A 621 1.82 -10.72 -4.42
CA GLY A 621 1.90 -10.16 -3.08
C GLY A 621 2.26 -8.68 -3.00
N PHE A 622 2.72 -8.01 -4.07
CA PHE A 622 3.06 -6.56 -4.01
C PHE A 622 1.92 -5.63 -4.38
N PHE A 623 0.93 -6.13 -5.11
CA PHE A 623 -0.27 -5.38 -5.50
C PHE A 623 -1.26 -5.21 -4.33
N VAL A 624 -0.71 -5.21 -3.12
CA VAL A 624 -1.28 -5.50 -1.80
C VAL A 624 -1.30 -4.27 -0.89
N GLY A 625 -1.08 -3.05 -1.43
CA GLY A 625 -1.52 -1.83 -0.74
C GLY A 625 -2.95 -1.96 -0.21
N CYS A 626 -3.79 -2.73 -0.93
CA CYS A 626 -5.13 -3.11 -0.50
C CYS A 626 -5.21 -4.05 0.73
N ARG A 627 -4.25 -4.95 1.06
CA ARG A 627 -4.37 -5.79 2.28
C ARG A 627 -3.92 -5.07 3.54
N VAL A 628 -2.89 -4.22 3.48
CA VAL A 628 -2.48 -3.40 4.64
C VAL A 628 -3.58 -2.39 4.94
N LEU A 629 -4.11 -1.72 3.91
CA LEU A 629 -5.30 -0.87 4.05
C LEU A 629 -6.50 -1.68 4.56
N ARG A 630 -6.73 -2.90 4.04
CA ARG A 630 -7.78 -3.80 4.59
C ARG A 630 -7.57 -4.08 6.08
N HIS A 631 -6.36 -4.35 6.55
CA HIS A 631 -6.10 -4.58 7.97
C HIS A 631 -6.37 -3.30 8.77
N SER A 632 -5.95 -2.13 8.30
CA SER A 632 -6.26 -0.85 8.94
C SER A 632 -7.76 -0.57 9.01
N TYR A 633 -8.49 -0.77 7.91
CA TYR A 633 -9.95 -0.69 7.87
C TYR A 633 -10.58 -1.71 8.83
N LEU A 634 -10.17 -2.98 8.80
CA LEU A 634 -10.64 -4.04 9.71
C LEU A 634 -10.30 -3.76 11.19
N CYS A 635 -9.16 -3.16 11.49
CA CYS A 635 -8.74 -2.78 12.83
C CYS A 635 -9.57 -1.63 13.39
N ILE A 636 -9.96 -0.65 12.56
CA ILE A 636 -10.96 0.37 12.94
C ILE A 636 -12.26 -0.31 13.37
N TYR A 637 -12.68 -1.36 12.66
CA TYR A 637 -13.91 -2.10 12.97
C TYR A 637 -13.79 -3.04 14.18
N SER A 638 -12.58 -3.51 14.51
CA SER A 638 -12.32 -4.41 15.64
C SER A 638 -12.14 -3.64 16.95
N ASN A 639 -11.63 -2.40 16.89
CA ASN A 639 -11.44 -1.51 18.04
C ASN A 639 -12.69 -0.70 18.39
N LYS A 640 -13.85 -1.36 18.49
CA LYS A 640 -15.05 -0.75 19.12
C LYS A 640 -14.88 -0.43 20.61
N LYS A 641 -13.74 -0.82 21.23
CA LYS A 641 -13.50 -0.69 22.68
C LYS A 641 -12.50 0.38 23.12
N LEU A 642 -11.80 1.06 22.21
CA LEU A 642 -10.74 2.01 22.58
C LEU A 642 -10.98 3.43 22.05
N VAL A 643 -12.15 3.98 22.35
CA VAL A 643 -12.34 5.44 22.54
C VAL A 643 -13.46 5.59 23.56
N LYS A 644 -13.10 5.54 24.83
CA LYS A 644 -13.91 6.07 25.93
C LYS A 644 -12.98 6.87 26.82
#